data_AF-A0A915PUF5-F1
#
_entry.id   AF-A0A915PUF5-F1
#
_cell.length_a   1.000
_cell.length_b   1.000
_cell.length_c   1.000
_cell.angle_alpha   90.00
_cell.angle_beta   90.00
_cell.angle_gamma   90.00
#
_symmetry.space_group_name_H-M   'P 1'
#
loop_
_entity.id
_entity.type
_entity.pdbx_description
1 polymer ?
#
loop_
_entity_poly.entity_id
_entity_poly.type
_entity_poly.pdbx_seq_one_letter_code
_entity_poly.pdbx_strand_id
1 'polypeptide(L)'
;MVDIGLMLSWLICGSYPRTAMASLEPQDSNNIINLPGPSSVDRNTSSHNIGGINSTDTSCQSPPEYHQIVPTLRSNVEQMRKCISIDLLSASQREANFLRMIDRKASILYEPSVIENAVRRYECFWLPMQAARPDVSNIPPLDVHWVWHCHMLSPIHYQQDCETICGTVVDHKLLSSDEIQQRYEQSVSIWQSFCGDEPYDFLSSKMNNHQPYQSRSSYDIAAAAQRQRNFNYQISLPHYTSPKFISDSVERYLNFLLLKQTYTDQFLTPCYDFDIVWHTHQVHPHCYLRDCTAIFGWLMKHDDTVNDRTKNSKLLKGEAMTKRLWAAHFQSGFWRRGSMYRGHPAPSFLGFETQDLNNITYGQMHIPSIALREIPLQREQVRLKLLYGNKKVTTFNADLSSKQVTKSGFSLVWQPNENSASASVVKFPFERRNPKELFVELELFDKVFLQKKDVVKLTGLASLEQLLPLPNSKVSQNIVQISVKSRESDGHLKAKVSVTTNLSLNRELQLIVGEFVQQELSPDSRLWFLCQSAALNRSALQSSAIIHLATHTLVDCRDGTKYTIQVAHSASLLLSMILVYGWQQRLLCMAHLIGADTLPSKDQLDTNLQFLPHLSAPDERAIAVMNKDGDFAIVKGKWIGFSRKVPGDKEQKAKPGNPGKLQVDAFNLLKNTVQKFEIPGPEGSTLFVIGEAQARLPGKRIQCRSIQTAEHLACVFSVATLFVLCNPDKVRSHSDTNSIAHQCHKWPLTLACGYGKALPSNRHLTSQQEISESLDMTAAVIAVCGGSCDDATCGACGACGACGACGGCGGCGGCGGCGGCG
;
A
#
# COMPACT_ATOMS: atom_id res chain seq x y z
N MET A 1 28.04 7.88 -1.94
CA MET A 1 28.28 6.67 -1.11
C MET A 1 27.15 6.31 -0.14
N VAL A 2 26.43 7.26 0.48
CA VAL A 2 25.29 6.93 1.37
C VAL A 2 24.03 6.46 0.60
N ASP A 3 23.84 6.91 -0.64
CA ASP A 3 22.69 6.51 -1.47
C ASP A 3 22.80 5.14 -2.13
N ILE A 4 24.00 4.62 -2.36
CA ILE A 4 24.22 3.25 -2.86
C ILE A 4 23.68 2.22 -1.86
N GLY A 5 23.94 2.42 -0.56
CA GLY A 5 23.38 1.57 0.50
C GLY A 5 21.85 1.67 0.61
N LEU A 6 21.27 2.84 0.27
CA LEU A 6 19.83 3.12 0.30
C LEU A 6 19.09 2.84 -1.02
N MET A 7 19.77 2.36 -2.06
CA MET A 7 19.12 1.83 -3.26
C MET A 7 19.31 0.31 -3.34
N LEU A 8 20.52 -0.21 -3.04
CA LEU A 8 20.81 -1.65 -2.99
C LEU A 8 20.14 -2.40 -1.84
N SER A 9 20.11 -1.84 -0.61
CA SER A 9 19.40 -2.49 0.52
C SER A 9 17.92 -2.72 0.20
N TRP A 10 17.35 -1.92 -0.70
CA TRP A 10 15.92 -1.88 -1.02
C TRP A 10 15.52 -2.76 -2.20
N LEU A 11 16.51 -3.09 -3.03
CA LEU A 11 16.41 -3.92 -4.21
C LEU A 11 16.94 -5.35 -3.97
N ILE A 12 17.76 -5.57 -2.92
CA ILE A 12 18.36 -6.88 -2.57
C ILE A 12 17.80 -7.48 -1.26
N CYS A 13 17.24 -6.72 -0.32
CA CYS A 13 16.83 -7.27 0.98
C CYS A 13 15.34 -7.09 1.31
N GLY A 14 14.63 -8.21 1.45
CA GLY A 14 13.37 -8.31 2.18
C GLY A 14 13.54 -8.19 3.71
N SER A 15 14.38 -7.29 4.24
CA SER A 15 14.63 -7.14 5.69
C SER A 15 15.43 -5.86 6.08
N TYR A 16 14.86 -5.06 7.01
CA TYR A 16 15.50 -4.09 7.96
C TYR A 16 16.08 -2.73 7.46
N PRO A 17 16.21 -1.67 8.32
CA PRO A 17 15.53 -0.38 8.09
C PRO A 17 16.42 0.87 7.88
N ARG A 18 15.86 1.80 7.10
CA ARG A 18 15.94 3.30 7.08
C ARG A 18 17.25 4.03 7.45
N THR A 19 17.65 4.87 6.51
CA THR A 19 18.18 6.22 6.77
C THR A 19 17.43 7.22 5.88
N ALA A 20 16.95 8.34 6.44
CA ALA A 20 16.36 9.43 5.67
C ALA A 20 16.92 10.76 6.18
N MET A 21 17.27 11.60 5.21
CA MET A 21 17.87 12.92 5.32
C MET A 21 16.88 13.99 5.79
N ALA A 22 17.45 15.10 6.26
CA ALA A 22 16.82 16.23 6.91
C ALA A 22 16.26 17.27 5.92
N SER A 23 15.19 17.96 6.31
CA SER A 23 14.75 19.22 5.70
C SER A 23 14.29 20.23 6.75
N LEU A 24 14.51 21.50 6.43
CA LEU A 24 14.38 22.71 7.25
C LEU A 24 12.98 23.37 7.12
N GLU A 25 12.62 24.11 8.16
CA GLU A 25 11.35 24.75 8.53
C GLU A 25 10.79 25.82 7.56
N PRO A 26 9.47 26.12 7.59
CA PRO A 26 8.82 27.23 6.88
C PRO A 26 8.56 28.46 7.77
N GLN A 27 8.39 29.63 7.15
CA GLN A 27 7.83 30.85 7.79
C GLN A 27 6.48 31.22 7.15
N ASP A 28 5.55 31.60 8.02
CA ASP A 28 4.18 32.03 7.74
C ASP A 28 4.08 33.37 7.00
N SER A 29 3.05 33.51 6.16
CA SER A 29 2.26 34.75 6.13
C SER A 29 0.86 34.51 5.54
N ASN A 30 -0.14 34.92 6.32
CA ASN A 30 -1.52 35.14 5.91
C ASN A 30 -1.59 36.17 4.78
N ASN A 31 -2.41 35.92 3.76
CA ASN A 31 -3.20 36.98 3.12
C ASN A 31 -4.39 36.39 2.35
N ILE A 32 -5.57 36.80 2.82
CA ILE A 32 -6.88 36.55 2.22
C ILE A 32 -7.06 37.57 1.09
N ILE A 33 -7.20 37.13 -0.16
CA ILE A 33 -7.69 37.98 -1.25
C ILE A 33 -8.71 37.19 -2.08
N ASN A 34 -9.97 37.62 -1.96
CA ASN A 34 -11.11 37.27 -2.82
C ASN A 34 -10.89 37.84 -4.23
N LEU A 35 -11.22 37.09 -5.28
CA LEU A 35 -11.64 37.61 -6.61
C LEU A 35 -12.41 36.50 -7.38
N PRO A 36 -13.20 36.85 -8.43
CA PRO A 36 -14.56 36.35 -8.64
C PRO A 36 -14.70 35.28 -9.73
N GLY A 37 -15.90 34.68 -9.79
CA GLY A 37 -16.25 33.55 -10.65
C GLY A 37 -16.23 33.82 -12.17
N PRO A 38 -16.26 32.75 -12.98
CA PRO A 38 -16.10 32.82 -14.42
C PRO A 38 -17.40 33.23 -15.12
N SER A 39 -17.27 34.16 -16.07
CA SER A 39 -18.32 34.50 -17.02
C SER A 39 -18.27 33.56 -18.22
N SER A 40 -19.46 33.10 -18.59
CA SER A 40 -19.81 32.30 -19.76
C SER A 40 -19.51 33.02 -21.08
N VAL A 41 -18.88 32.33 -22.03
CA VAL A 41 -18.93 32.71 -23.44
C VAL A 41 -19.24 31.49 -24.30
N ASP A 42 -20.49 31.46 -24.77
CA ASP A 42 -20.99 30.64 -25.86
C ASP A 42 -20.24 30.93 -27.17
N ARG A 43 -19.95 29.90 -27.96
CA ARG A 43 -19.85 30.05 -29.43
C ARG A 43 -20.44 28.85 -30.17
N ASN A 44 -21.56 29.14 -30.81
CA ASN A 44 -22.21 28.37 -31.86
C ASN A 44 -21.50 28.56 -33.21
N THR A 45 -21.41 27.44 -33.93
CA THR A 45 -21.58 27.22 -35.39
C THR A 45 -21.01 28.20 -36.42
N SER A 46 -20.25 27.65 -37.39
CA SER A 46 -20.56 27.84 -38.82
C SER A 46 -19.88 26.78 -39.69
N SER A 47 -20.71 26.17 -40.52
CA SER A 47 -20.42 25.21 -41.59
C SER A 47 -20.08 25.93 -42.88
N HIS A 48 -19.04 25.50 -43.61
CA HIS A 48 -18.90 25.80 -45.03
C HIS A 48 -18.47 24.55 -45.83
N ASN A 49 -19.36 24.16 -46.74
CA ASN A 49 -19.15 23.23 -47.84
C ASN A 49 -18.36 23.90 -48.97
N ILE A 50 -17.33 23.23 -49.49
CA ILE A 50 -16.88 23.37 -50.90
C ILE A 50 -16.52 21.96 -51.40
N GLY A 51 -17.11 21.56 -52.53
CA GLY A 51 -17.02 20.21 -53.08
C GLY A 51 -15.85 19.94 -54.01
N GLY A 52 -15.47 18.66 -54.05
CA GLY A 52 -15.40 17.83 -55.27
C GLY A 52 -14.19 17.96 -56.20
N ILE A 53 -13.18 17.11 -56.01
CA ILE A 53 -12.37 16.52 -57.09
C ILE A 53 -12.09 15.04 -56.74
N ASN A 54 -12.42 14.13 -57.66
CA ASN A 54 -12.22 12.69 -57.58
C ASN A 54 -10.77 12.28 -57.88
N SER A 55 -10.20 11.40 -57.05
CA SER A 55 -9.15 10.46 -57.50
C SER A 55 -9.05 9.23 -56.59
N THR A 56 -9.43 8.09 -57.17
CA THR A 56 -8.91 6.71 -57.00
C THR A 56 -8.99 6.00 -55.64
N ASP A 57 -9.74 4.89 -55.67
CA ASP A 57 -9.87 3.78 -54.72
C ASP A 57 -8.61 3.43 -53.91
N THR A 58 -8.72 3.66 -52.60
CA THR A 58 -8.21 2.74 -51.58
C THR A 58 -9.35 2.50 -50.62
N SER A 59 -9.92 1.29 -50.64
CA SER A 59 -11.01 0.90 -49.75
C SER A 59 -10.55 0.89 -48.30
N CYS A 60 -10.68 2.04 -47.64
CA CYS A 60 -10.68 2.13 -46.19
C CYS A 60 -12.02 1.56 -45.73
N GLN A 61 -12.09 0.23 -45.56
CA GLN A 61 -13.24 -0.39 -44.93
C GLN A 61 -13.33 0.16 -43.50
N SER A 62 -14.35 0.98 -43.25
CA SER A 62 -14.78 1.32 -41.90
C SER A 62 -14.98 0.00 -41.13
N PRO A 63 -14.38 -0.16 -39.94
CA PRO A 63 -14.51 -1.39 -39.18
C PRO A 63 -16.00 -1.68 -38.87
N PRO A 64 -16.42 -2.95 -38.85
CA PRO A 64 -17.81 -3.30 -38.52
C PRO A 64 -18.16 -2.82 -37.10
N GLU A 65 -19.34 -2.24 -36.91
CA GLU A 65 -19.90 -2.05 -35.57
C GLU A 65 -20.20 -3.45 -34.97
N TYR A 66 -19.26 -3.99 -34.19
CA TYR A 66 -19.41 -5.30 -33.57
C TYR A 66 -20.40 -5.25 -32.39
N HIS A 67 -21.70 -5.25 -32.68
CA HIS A 67 -22.73 -5.60 -31.70
C HIS A 67 -22.88 -7.12 -31.49
N GLN A 68 -22.27 -7.92 -32.36
CA GLN A 68 -22.34 -9.39 -32.34
C GLN A 68 -20.97 -10.03 -32.10
N ILE A 69 -20.97 -11.14 -31.35
CA ILE A 69 -19.77 -11.95 -31.09
C ILE A 69 -19.41 -12.69 -32.38
N VAL A 70 -18.18 -12.51 -32.88
CA VAL A 70 -17.69 -13.26 -34.04
C VAL A 70 -17.34 -14.70 -33.65
N PRO A 71 -17.48 -15.68 -34.56
CA PRO A 71 -17.19 -17.09 -34.23
C PRO A 71 -15.71 -17.38 -33.92
N THR A 72 -14.78 -16.61 -34.49
CA THR A 72 -13.34 -16.82 -34.37
C THR A 72 -12.58 -15.50 -34.22
N LEU A 73 -11.50 -15.55 -33.44
CA LEU A 73 -10.56 -14.43 -33.32
C LEU A 73 -9.69 -14.31 -34.57
N ARG A 74 -9.18 -13.10 -34.86
CA ARG A 74 -8.35 -12.81 -36.05
C ARG A 74 -6.97 -13.48 -36.03
N SER A 75 -6.50 -13.92 -34.87
CA SER A 75 -5.18 -14.53 -34.67
C SER A 75 -5.23 -15.50 -33.48
N ASN A 76 -4.10 -16.10 -33.14
CA ASN A 76 -3.91 -16.94 -31.96
C ASN A 76 -2.83 -16.39 -31.02
N VAL A 77 -2.71 -17.00 -29.83
CA VAL A 77 -1.79 -16.56 -28.77
C VAL A 77 -0.32 -16.67 -29.21
N GLU A 78 0.04 -17.71 -29.96
CA GLU A 78 1.41 -17.90 -30.45
C GLU A 78 1.81 -16.81 -31.44
N GLN A 79 0.91 -16.40 -32.33
CA GLN A 79 1.11 -15.27 -33.23
C GLN A 79 1.29 -13.97 -32.45
N MET A 80 0.44 -13.71 -31.46
CA MET A 80 0.58 -12.52 -30.61
C MET A 80 1.92 -12.48 -29.88
N ARG A 81 2.33 -13.61 -29.29
CA ARG A 81 3.60 -13.71 -28.58
C ARG A 81 4.80 -13.39 -29.48
N LYS A 82 4.78 -13.83 -30.74
CA LYS A 82 5.85 -13.54 -31.72
C LYS A 82 5.96 -12.06 -32.06
N CYS A 83 4.87 -11.28 -31.93
CA CYS A 83 4.90 -9.85 -32.16
C CYS A 83 5.53 -9.06 -31.00
N ILE A 84 5.48 -9.59 -29.78
CA ILE A 84 6.00 -8.89 -28.59
C ILE A 84 7.54 -8.90 -28.57
N SER A 85 8.16 -7.71 -28.46
CA SER A 85 9.64 -7.55 -28.41
C SER A 85 10.24 -7.76 -27.04
N ILE A 86 9.45 -7.54 -25.99
CA ILE A 86 9.96 -7.42 -24.64
C ILE A 86 9.70 -8.70 -23.84
N ASP A 87 10.62 -9.03 -22.95
CA ASP A 87 10.36 -10.03 -21.91
C ASP A 87 9.39 -9.43 -20.88
N LEU A 88 8.09 -9.59 -21.16
CA LEU A 88 7.01 -9.06 -20.33
C LEU A 88 7.06 -9.58 -18.89
N LEU A 89 7.56 -10.80 -18.64
CA LEU A 89 7.64 -11.35 -17.29
C LEU A 89 8.66 -10.56 -16.47
N SER A 90 9.90 -10.52 -16.93
CA SER A 90 10.98 -9.80 -16.24
C SER A 90 10.70 -8.30 -16.16
N ALA A 91 10.15 -7.70 -17.24
CA ALA A 91 9.80 -6.29 -17.26
C ALA A 91 8.68 -5.96 -16.27
N SER A 92 7.64 -6.79 -16.15
CA SER A 92 6.51 -6.54 -15.24
C SER A 92 6.92 -6.69 -13.77
N GLN A 93 7.89 -7.57 -13.47
CA GLN A 93 8.47 -7.64 -12.13
C GLN A 93 9.23 -6.36 -11.77
N ARG A 94 9.95 -5.78 -12.73
CA ARG A 94 10.64 -4.49 -12.53
C ARG A 94 9.63 -3.35 -12.36
N GLU A 95 8.55 -3.34 -13.15
CA GLU A 95 7.42 -2.41 -13.01
C GLU A 95 6.81 -2.49 -11.61
N ALA A 96 6.43 -3.68 -11.14
CA ALA A 96 5.89 -3.88 -9.80
C ALA A 96 6.85 -3.37 -8.70
N ASN A 97 8.16 -3.61 -8.85
CA ASN A 97 9.16 -3.12 -7.91
C ASN A 97 9.33 -1.60 -7.95
N PHE A 98 9.30 -0.99 -9.14
CA PHE A 98 9.33 0.46 -9.33
C PHE A 98 8.13 1.12 -8.66
N LEU A 99 6.91 0.63 -8.89
CA LEU A 99 5.70 1.18 -8.30
C LEU A 99 5.68 1.03 -6.76
N ARG A 100 6.20 -0.09 -6.23
CA ARG A 100 6.42 -0.24 -4.77
C ARG A 100 7.40 0.78 -4.20
N MET A 101 8.41 1.21 -4.97
CA MET A 101 9.34 2.26 -4.56
C MET A 101 8.64 3.62 -4.51
N ILE A 102 7.76 3.92 -5.48
CA ILE A 102 6.91 5.12 -5.48
C ILE A 102 6.01 5.15 -4.24
N ASP A 103 5.32 4.05 -3.94
CA ASP A 103 4.41 3.96 -2.81
C ASP A 103 5.11 4.20 -1.46
N ARG A 104 6.34 3.69 -1.29
CA ARG A 104 7.16 3.94 -0.08
C ARG A 104 7.50 5.41 0.12
N LYS A 105 7.45 6.23 -0.94
CA LYS A 105 7.72 7.66 -0.94
C LYS A 105 6.48 8.50 -1.23
N ALA A 106 5.29 7.88 -1.28
CA ALA A 106 4.02 8.52 -1.64
C ALA A 106 3.73 9.75 -0.78
N SER A 107 4.10 9.71 0.50
CA SER A 107 3.88 10.83 1.42
C SER A 107 4.56 12.14 1.01
N ILE A 108 5.56 12.10 0.13
CA ILE A 108 6.31 13.26 -0.38
C ILE A 108 6.12 13.39 -1.90
N LEU A 109 6.23 12.29 -2.66
CA LEU A 109 6.18 12.33 -4.13
C LEU A 109 4.86 12.86 -4.70
N TYR A 110 3.75 12.71 -3.97
CA TYR A 110 2.44 13.22 -4.42
C TYR A 110 2.11 14.62 -3.87
N GLU A 111 3.03 15.29 -3.17
CA GLU A 111 2.82 16.68 -2.76
C GLU A 111 2.79 17.59 -4.00
N PRO A 112 1.83 18.53 -4.11
CA PRO A 112 1.66 19.34 -5.33
C PRO A 112 2.94 20.04 -5.78
N SER A 113 3.66 20.67 -4.85
CA SER A 113 4.93 21.35 -5.12
C SER A 113 6.04 20.40 -5.58
N VAL A 114 6.04 19.14 -5.14
CA VAL A 114 7.02 18.14 -5.58
C VAL A 114 6.70 17.68 -7.00
N ILE A 115 5.43 17.40 -7.30
CA ILE A 115 4.98 17.00 -8.64
C ILE A 115 5.21 18.12 -9.66
N GLU A 116 4.85 19.36 -9.34
CA GLU A 116 5.05 20.52 -10.23
C GLU A 116 6.54 20.74 -10.54
N ASN A 117 7.42 20.62 -9.54
CA ASN A 117 8.86 20.69 -9.76
C ASN A 117 9.37 19.51 -10.59
N ALA A 118 8.85 18.30 -10.35
CA ALA A 118 9.24 17.11 -11.09
C ALA A 118 8.91 17.24 -12.57
N VAL A 119 7.72 17.77 -12.92
CA VAL A 119 7.32 18.08 -14.30
C VAL A 119 8.28 19.09 -14.93
N ARG A 120 8.61 20.18 -14.24
CA ARG A 120 9.62 21.15 -14.71
C ARG A 120 10.97 20.46 -14.97
N ARG A 121 11.47 19.68 -14.01
CA ARG A 121 12.77 19.00 -14.12
C ARG A 121 12.80 17.98 -15.26
N TYR A 122 11.68 17.29 -15.44
CA TYR A 122 11.47 16.33 -16.52
C TYR A 122 11.51 17.00 -17.90
N GLU A 123 10.73 18.07 -18.11
CA GLU A 123 10.63 18.74 -19.41
C GLU A 123 11.84 19.62 -19.74
N CYS A 124 12.46 20.27 -18.75
CA CYS A 124 13.58 21.19 -18.96
C CYS A 124 14.93 20.49 -19.04
N PHE A 125 15.10 19.36 -18.36
CA PHE A 125 16.40 18.71 -18.24
C PHE A 125 16.41 17.28 -18.76
N TRP A 126 15.52 16.43 -18.25
CA TRP A 126 15.58 14.99 -18.55
C TRP A 126 15.31 14.68 -20.02
N LEU A 127 14.19 15.19 -20.58
CA LEU A 127 13.85 14.98 -21.99
C LEU A 127 14.94 15.52 -22.93
N PRO A 128 15.39 16.80 -22.83
CA PRO A 128 16.48 17.30 -23.67
C PRO A 128 17.79 16.53 -23.52
N MET A 129 18.15 16.11 -22.31
CA MET A 129 19.38 15.35 -22.05
C MET A 129 19.36 14.00 -22.77
N GLN A 130 18.26 13.24 -22.63
CA GLN A 130 18.12 11.94 -23.26
C GLN A 130 17.92 12.03 -24.77
N ALA A 131 17.31 13.09 -25.29
CA ALA A 131 17.23 13.33 -26.73
C ALA A 131 18.60 13.66 -27.34
N ALA A 132 19.42 14.44 -26.64
CA ALA A 132 20.75 14.83 -27.12
C ALA A 132 21.76 13.67 -27.08
N ARG A 133 21.69 12.81 -26.05
CA ARG A 133 22.55 11.63 -25.88
C ARG A 133 21.74 10.44 -25.35
N PRO A 134 21.04 9.70 -26.23
CA PRO A 134 20.21 8.59 -25.80
C PRO A 134 21.01 7.48 -25.11
N ASP A 135 20.68 7.20 -23.84
CA ASP A 135 21.08 5.98 -23.14
C ASP A 135 19.94 5.54 -22.21
N VAL A 136 19.26 4.44 -22.55
CA VAL A 136 18.17 3.84 -21.75
C VAL A 136 18.63 3.29 -20.40
N SER A 137 19.94 3.26 -20.17
CA SER A 137 20.56 2.82 -18.91
C SER A 137 20.80 3.98 -17.93
N ASN A 138 20.57 5.23 -18.35
CA ASN A 138 20.61 6.37 -17.45
C ASN A 138 19.45 6.29 -16.46
N ILE A 139 19.75 6.51 -15.19
CA ILE A 139 18.76 6.48 -14.12
C ILE A 139 18.30 7.92 -13.86
N PRO A 140 17.00 8.23 -14.00
CA PRO A 140 16.46 9.54 -13.63
C PRO A 140 16.38 9.72 -12.11
N PRO A 141 16.39 10.98 -11.62
CA PRO A 141 15.87 11.30 -10.29
C PRO A 141 14.48 10.71 -10.07
N LEU A 142 14.17 10.23 -8.86
CA LEU A 142 12.96 9.43 -8.60
C LEU A 142 11.65 10.17 -8.93
N ASP A 143 11.59 11.47 -8.65
CA ASP A 143 10.45 12.32 -8.95
C ASP A 143 10.27 12.52 -10.47
N VAL A 144 11.37 12.74 -11.19
CA VAL A 144 11.42 12.81 -12.65
C VAL A 144 11.00 11.47 -13.27
N HIS A 145 11.50 10.35 -12.72
CA HIS A 145 11.13 9.01 -13.19
C HIS A 145 9.63 8.78 -13.05
N TRP A 146 9.04 9.22 -11.93
CA TRP A 146 7.62 9.06 -11.67
C TRP A 146 6.74 9.81 -12.68
N VAL A 147 7.02 11.11 -12.91
CA VAL A 147 6.24 11.89 -13.87
C VAL A 147 6.46 11.42 -15.31
N TRP A 148 7.69 11.00 -15.64
CA TRP A 148 7.99 10.41 -16.95
C TRP A 148 7.22 9.10 -17.17
N HIS A 149 7.20 8.22 -16.18
CA HIS A 149 6.41 6.99 -16.18
C HIS A 149 4.92 7.28 -16.43
N CYS A 150 4.33 8.21 -15.67
CA CYS A 150 2.94 8.60 -15.84
C CYS A 150 2.64 9.14 -17.25
N HIS A 151 3.56 9.90 -17.84
CA HIS A 151 3.40 10.45 -19.18
C HIS A 151 3.40 9.35 -20.26
N MET A 152 4.28 8.35 -20.15
CA MET A 152 4.33 7.21 -21.09
C MET A 152 3.05 6.35 -21.08
N LEU A 153 2.28 6.36 -19.99
CA LEU A 153 0.97 5.70 -19.92
C LEU A 153 -0.11 6.41 -20.75
N SER A 154 0.22 7.51 -21.44
CA SER A 154 -0.57 8.05 -22.54
C SER A 154 0.25 8.06 -23.84
N PRO A 155 0.42 6.91 -24.52
CA PRO A 155 1.43 6.75 -25.57
C PRO A 155 1.33 7.77 -26.72
N ILE A 156 0.12 8.17 -27.09
CA ILE A 156 -0.12 9.17 -28.15
C ILE A 156 0.36 10.56 -27.72
N HIS A 157 -0.04 11.02 -26.52
CA HIS A 157 0.41 12.32 -26.01
C HIS A 157 1.91 12.31 -25.74
N TYR A 158 2.44 11.21 -25.19
CA TYR A 158 3.88 11.06 -24.96
C TYR A 158 4.68 11.26 -26.24
N GLN A 159 4.25 10.63 -27.34
CA GLN A 159 4.89 10.80 -28.64
C GLN A 159 4.83 12.27 -29.11
N GLN A 160 3.65 12.87 -29.12
CA GLN A 160 3.43 14.24 -29.59
C GLN A 160 4.21 15.28 -28.76
N ASP A 161 4.19 15.13 -27.44
CA ASP A 161 4.86 16.03 -26.53
C ASP A 161 6.39 15.87 -26.63
N CYS A 162 6.92 14.65 -26.76
CA CYS A 162 8.36 14.45 -26.97
C CYS A 162 8.86 15.06 -28.30
N GLU A 163 8.12 14.83 -29.38
CA GLU A 163 8.38 15.44 -30.70
C GLU A 163 8.37 16.97 -30.60
N THR A 164 7.43 17.55 -29.86
CA THR A 164 7.32 19.00 -29.65
C THR A 164 8.42 19.55 -28.73
N ILE A 165 8.76 18.83 -27.67
CA ILE A 165 9.66 19.31 -26.61
C ILE A 165 11.13 19.20 -27.02
N CYS A 166 11.51 18.06 -27.60
CA CYS A 166 12.90 17.69 -27.88
C CYS A 166 13.12 17.03 -29.26
N GLY A 167 12.11 16.99 -30.12
CA GLY A 167 12.24 16.58 -31.53
C GLY A 167 12.26 15.07 -31.78
N THR A 168 12.20 14.24 -30.75
CA THR A 168 12.22 12.78 -30.88
C THR A 168 11.57 12.11 -29.68
N VAL A 169 10.99 10.92 -29.88
CA VAL A 169 10.50 10.07 -28.78
C VAL A 169 11.69 9.51 -28.01
N VAL A 170 11.78 9.84 -26.72
CA VAL A 170 12.79 9.28 -25.81
C VAL A 170 12.33 7.89 -25.37
N ASP A 171 13.18 6.88 -25.56
CA ASP A 171 12.87 5.50 -25.15
C ASP A 171 13.13 5.27 -23.65
N HIS A 172 12.52 4.24 -23.08
CA HIS A 172 12.59 3.92 -21.66
C HIS A 172 12.72 2.43 -21.40
N LYS A 173 13.41 2.10 -20.30
CA LYS A 173 13.53 0.75 -19.76
C LYS A 173 13.69 0.82 -18.25
N LEU A 174 12.93 0.01 -17.52
CA LEU A 174 13.20 -0.21 -16.11
C LEU A 174 14.40 -1.14 -15.91
N LEU A 175 15.33 -0.70 -15.07
CA LEU A 175 16.55 -1.43 -14.75
C LEU A 175 16.34 -2.38 -13.57
N SER A 176 17.10 -3.47 -13.59
CA SER A 176 17.24 -4.38 -12.45
C SER A 176 18.08 -3.74 -11.34
N SER A 177 18.02 -4.34 -10.15
CA SER A 177 18.82 -3.98 -8.99
C SER A 177 20.31 -3.80 -9.29
N ASP A 178 20.88 -4.74 -10.01
CA ASP A 178 22.32 -4.78 -10.31
C ASP A 178 22.69 -3.75 -11.37
N GLU A 179 21.84 -3.57 -12.40
CA GLU A 179 22.00 -2.52 -13.41
C GLU A 179 21.96 -1.12 -12.74
N ILE A 180 21.00 -0.90 -11.83
CA ILE A 180 20.89 0.35 -11.07
C ILE A 180 22.18 0.63 -10.30
N GLN A 181 22.69 -0.37 -9.59
CA GLN A 181 23.89 -0.22 -8.78
C GLN A 181 25.12 0.14 -9.61
N GLN A 182 25.26 -0.45 -10.80
CA GLN A 182 26.39 -0.21 -11.67
C GLN A 182 26.31 1.18 -12.34
N ARG A 183 25.10 1.67 -12.64
CA ARG A 183 24.89 2.90 -13.44
C ARG A 183 24.61 4.15 -12.61
N TYR A 184 24.33 4.04 -11.31
CA TYR A 184 23.90 5.16 -10.49
C TYR A 184 24.89 6.33 -10.47
N GLU A 185 26.16 6.09 -10.12
CA GLU A 185 27.16 7.17 -10.01
C GLU A 185 27.40 7.86 -11.35
N GLN A 186 27.40 7.09 -12.44
CA GLN A 186 27.50 7.62 -13.79
C GLN A 186 26.29 8.48 -14.16
N SER A 187 25.07 8.03 -13.84
CA SER A 187 23.83 8.77 -14.11
C SER A 187 23.80 10.10 -13.37
N VAL A 188 24.24 10.11 -12.10
CA VAL A 188 24.37 11.33 -11.30
C VAL A 188 25.40 12.28 -11.91
N SER A 189 26.55 11.76 -12.35
CA SER A 189 27.59 12.58 -12.99
C SER A 189 27.13 13.17 -14.33
N ILE A 190 26.39 12.41 -15.15
CA ILE A 190 25.81 12.88 -16.40
C ILE A 190 24.79 13.99 -16.13
N TRP A 191 23.88 13.79 -15.17
CA TRP A 191 22.92 14.80 -14.76
C TRP A 191 23.62 16.10 -14.33
N GLN A 192 24.61 16.02 -13.45
CA GLN A 192 25.37 17.20 -12.99
C GLN A 192 26.07 17.92 -14.16
N SER A 193 26.65 17.16 -15.08
CA SER A 193 27.32 17.75 -16.25
C SER A 193 26.34 18.44 -17.21
N PHE A 194 25.11 17.96 -17.33
CA PHE A 194 24.12 18.51 -18.27
C PHE A 194 23.27 19.62 -17.64
N CYS A 195 22.86 19.46 -16.38
CA CYS A 195 21.87 20.30 -15.71
C CYS A 195 22.47 21.41 -14.84
N GLY A 196 23.80 21.47 -14.70
CA GLY A 196 24.50 22.49 -13.93
C GLY A 196 24.14 22.45 -12.45
N ASP A 197 23.57 23.54 -11.94
CA ASP A 197 23.26 23.71 -10.51
C ASP A 197 22.00 22.94 -10.04
N GLU A 198 21.21 22.36 -10.96
CA GLU A 198 20.04 21.57 -10.61
C GLU A 198 20.46 20.25 -9.94
N PRO A 199 20.13 20.02 -8.66
CA PRO A 199 20.58 18.83 -7.94
C PRO A 199 19.89 17.57 -8.49
N TYR A 200 20.60 16.42 -8.44
CA TYR A 200 20.02 15.12 -8.77
C TYR A 200 19.00 14.69 -7.70
N ASP A 201 19.36 14.84 -6.42
CA ASP A 201 18.43 14.60 -5.31
C ASP A 201 17.30 15.64 -5.31
N PHE A 202 16.08 15.17 -5.54
CA PHE A 202 14.90 16.01 -5.67
C PHE A 202 14.50 16.70 -4.37
N LEU A 203 14.86 16.15 -3.20
CA LEU A 203 14.61 16.79 -1.92
C LEU A 203 15.49 18.04 -1.72
N SER A 204 16.60 18.11 -2.44
CA SER A 204 17.50 19.25 -2.46
C SER A 204 17.07 20.32 -3.50
N SER A 205 16.16 19.99 -4.42
CA SER A 205 15.61 20.93 -5.42
C SER A 205 14.42 21.69 -4.82
N LYS A 206 14.53 23.01 -4.69
CA LYS A 206 13.50 23.87 -4.06
C LYS A 206 12.80 24.76 -5.08
N MET A 207 11.49 24.59 -5.25
CA MET A 207 10.68 25.41 -6.17
C MET A 207 10.72 26.91 -5.90
N ASN A 208 10.81 27.33 -4.62
CA ASN A 208 10.80 28.75 -4.25
C ASN A 208 11.99 29.55 -4.82
N ASN A 209 13.00 28.86 -5.38
CA ASN A 209 14.13 29.48 -6.05
C ASN A 209 13.90 29.66 -7.56
N HIS A 210 12.74 29.26 -8.09
CA HIS A 210 12.44 29.25 -9.52
C HIS A 210 11.18 30.06 -9.85
N GLN A 211 11.15 30.66 -11.04
CA GLN A 211 9.96 31.31 -11.58
C GLN A 211 8.83 30.30 -11.79
N PRO A 212 7.55 30.71 -11.73
CA PRO A 212 6.42 29.84 -12.07
C PRO A 212 6.64 29.19 -13.43
N TYR A 213 6.67 27.86 -13.47
CA TYR A 213 6.89 27.10 -14.70
C TYR A 213 5.54 26.71 -15.31
N GLN A 214 5.34 27.03 -16.58
CA GLN A 214 4.22 26.52 -17.35
C GLN A 214 4.65 25.27 -18.12
N SER A 215 3.95 24.15 -17.89
CA SER A 215 4.20 22.90 -18.60
C SER A 215 4.06 23.09 -20.11
N ARG A 216 4.98 22.48 -20.85
CA ARG A 216 5.02 22.45 -22.32
C ARG A 216 4.24 21.27 -22.88
N SER A 217 3.97 20.26 -22.05
CA SER A 217 3.19 19.08 -22.43
C SER A 217 1.72 19.45 -22.66
N SER A 218 1.13 18.86 -23.69
CA SER A 218 -0.33 18.95 -23.93
C SER A 218 -1.12 18.11 -22.94
N TYR A 219 -0.49 17.08 -22.38
CA TYR A 219 -1.08 16.17 -21.40
C TYR A 219 -0.83 16.63 -19.97
N ASP A 220 -1.86 16.59 -19.13
CA ASP A 220 -1.74 16.95 -17.70
C ASP A 220 -1.08 15.82 -16.90
N ILE A 221 0.26 15.82 -16.90
CA ILE A 221 1.10 14.84 -16.22
C ILE A 221 0.88 14.87 -14.71
N ALA A 222 0.64 16.05 -14.13
CA ALA A 222 0.41 16.20 -12.69
C ALA A 222 -0.89 15.52 -12.25
N ALA A 223 -1.98 15.72 -13.01
CA ALA A 223 -3.23 15.01 -12.77
C ALA A 223 -3.11 13.51 -13.07
N ALA A 224 -2.32 13.12 -14.09
CA ALA A 224 -2.03 11.71 -14.37
C ALA A 224 -1.34 11.02 -13.19
N ALA A 225 -0.34 11.65 -12.58
CA ALA A 225 0.32 11.13 -11.38
C ALA A 225 -0.69 10.90 -10.24
N GLN A 226 -1.63 11.82 -10.00
CA GLN A 226 -2.66 11.63 -8.97
C GLN A 226 -3.62 10.48 -9.30
N ARG A 227 -3.96 10.26 -10.57
CA ARG A 227 -4.77 9.10 -11.00
C ARG A 227 -4.02 7.79 -10.80
N GLN A 228 -2.74 7.74 -11.18
CA GLN A 228 -1.90 6.54 -11.05
C GLN A 228 -1.67 6.13 -9.60
N ARG A 229 -1.77 7.06 -8.64
CA ARG A 229 -1.79 6.72 -7.20
C ARG A 229 -2.85 5.67 -6.86
N ASN A 230 -4.02 5.73 -7.48
CA ASN A 230 -5.07 4.74 -7.26
C ASN A 230 -4.70 3.40 -7.87
N PHE A 231 -4.19 3.37 -9.09
CA PHE A 231 -3.74 2.15 -9.76
C PHE A 231 -2.67 1.43 -8.93
N ASN A 232 -1.63 2.16 -8.50
CA ASN A 232 -0.54 1.61 -7.68
C ASN A 232 -1.06 0.91 -6.43
N TYR A 233 -2.04 1.50 -5.72
CA TYR A 233 -2.65 0.87 -4.55
C TYR A 233 -3.38 -0.45 -4.87
N GLN A 234 -4.01 -0.58 -6.04
CA GLN A 234 -4.74 -1.80 -6.40
C GLN A 234 -3.78 -2.98 -6.64
N ILE A 235 -2.56 -2.69 -7.09
CA ILE A 235 -1.51 -3.69 -7.34
C ILE A 235 -0.45 -3.75 -6.24
N SER A 236 -0.59 -3.01 -5.15
CA SER A 236 0.46 -2.85 -4.13
C SER A 236 0.73 -4.10 -3.30
N LEU A 237 -0.14 -5.12 -3.41
CA LEU A 237 -0.03 -6.35 -2.64
C LEU A 237 1.12 -7.23 -3.14
N PRO A 238 1.83 -7.94 -2.24
CA PRO A 238 3.08 -8.61 -2.60
C PRO A 238 2.99 -9.67 -3.72
N HIS A 239 1.83 -10.25 -3.99
CA HIS A 239 1.68 -11.27 -5.04
C HIS A 239 1.92 -10.75 -6.46
N TYR A 240 1.80 -9.44 -6.70
CA TYR A 240 2.20 -8.80 -7.95
C TYR A 240 3.73 -8.85 -8.21
N THR A 241 4.52 -9.38 -7.27
CA THR A 241 5.94 -9.66 -7.47
C THR A 241 6.27 -11.15 -7.69
N SER A 242 5.27 -12.04 -7.59
CA SER A 242 5.44 -13.49 -7.81
C SER A 242 5.67 -13.78 -9.30
N PRO A 243 6.80 -14.40 -9.70
CA PRO A 243 7.02 -14.83 -11.08
C PRO A 243 5.86 -15.66 -11.64
N LYS A 244 5.34 -16.61 -10.86
CA LYS A 244 4.21 -17.43 -11.29
C LYS A 244 2.96 -16.59 -11.54
N PHE A 245 2.60 -15.72 -10.60
CA PHE A 245 1.42 -14.88 -10.74
C PHE A 245 1.50 -13.97 -11.98
N ILE A 246 2.67 -13.36 -12.22
CA ILE A 246 2.92 -12.48 -13.37
C ILE A 246 2.96 -13.27 -14.68
N SER A 247 3.56 -14.47 -14.70
CA SER A 247 3.60 -15.33 -15.90
C SER A 247 2.19 -15.62 -16.41
N ASP A 248 1.28 -16.04 -15.53
CA ASP A 248 -0.13 -16.24 -15.89
C ASP A 248 -0.79 -14.94 -16.37
N SER A 249 -0.40 -13.80 -15.80
CA SER A 249 -0.93 -12.48 -16.18
C SER A 249 -0.48 -12.06 -17.59
N VAL A 250 0.72 -12.45 -18.00
CA VAL A 250 1.21 -12.26 -19.37
C VAL A 250 0.36 -13.04 -20.37
N GLU A 251 -0.01 -14.29 -20.06
CA GLU A 251 -0.92 -15.08 -20.91
C GLU A 251 -2.28 -14.40 -21.08
N ARG A 252 -2.81 -13.85 -19.99
CA ARG A 252 -4.07 -13.09 -20.00
C ARG A 252 -3.95 -11.78 -20.78
N TYR A 253 -2.80 -11.10 -20.74
CA TYR A 253 -2.54 -9.93 -21.56
C TYR A 253 -2.54 -10.25 -23.05
N LEU A 254 -1.96 -11.38 -23.47
CA LEU A 254 -2.02 -11.81 -24.88
C LEU A 254 -3.45 -12.08 -25.34
N ASN A 255 -4.28 -12.70 -24.49
CA ASN A 255 -5.72 -12.86 -24.74
C ASN A 255 -6.44 -11.51 -24.86
N PHE A 256 -6.08 -10.53 -24.04
CA PHE A 256 -6.61 -9.17 -24.14
C PHE A 256 -6.25 -8.50 -25.48
N LEU A 257 -5.01 -8.67 -25.96
CA LEU A 257 -4.59 -8.17 -27.27
C LEU A 257 -5.37 -8.83 -28.42
N LEU A 258 -5.67 -10.13 -28.34
CA LEU A 258 -6.52 -10.82 -29.31
C LEU A 258 -7.94 -10.24 -29.38
N LEU A 259 -8.54 -9.94 -28.22
CA LEU A 259 -9.84 -9.28 -28.18
C LEU A 259 -9.74 -7.87 -28.78
N LYS A 260 -8.70 -7.10 -28.46
CA LYS A 260 -8.50 -5.76 -29.03
C LYS A 260 -8.25 -5.77 -30.54
N GLN A 261 -7.56 -6.77 -31.07
CA GLN A 261 -7.31 -6.91 -32.50
C GLN A 261 -8.59 -7.25 -33.27
N THR A 262 -9.43 -8.09 -32.67
CA THR A 262 -10.67 -8.56 -33.30
C THR A 262 -11.79 -7.53 -33.19
N TYR A 263 -11.90 -6.86 -32.04
CA TYR A 263 -12.95 -5.90 -31.69
C TYR A 263 -12.39 -4.49 -31.49
N THR A 264 -11.83 -3.93 -32.57
CA THR A 264 -10.99 -2.71 -32.57
C THR A 264 -11.65 -1.48 -31.93
N ASP A 265 -12.96 -1.30 -32.12
CA ASP A 265 -13.68 -0.11 -31.65
C ASP A 265 -14.28 -0.28 -30.24
N GLN A 266 -14.17 -1.47 -29.66
CA GLN A 266 -14.77 -1.77 -28.36
C GLN A 266 -13.89 -1.25 -27.21
N PHE A 267 -14.50 -0.52 -26.29
CA PHE A 267 -13.87 -0.19 -25.01
C PHE A 267 -13.90 -1.44 -24.12
N LEU A 268 -12.72 -1.94 -23.77
CA LEU A 268 -12.55 -3.16 -22.97
C LEU A 268 -11.77 -2.77 -21.72
N THR A 269 -12.32 -3.10 -20.56
CA THR A 269 -11.68 -2.88 -19.26
C THR A 269 -10.85 -4.10 -18.87
N PRO A 270 -9.56 -3.94 -18.53
CA PRO A 270 -8.69 -5.02 -18.07
C PRO A 270 -8.91 -5.38 -16.59
N CYS A 271 -8.42 -6.55 -16.17
CA CYS A 271 -8.17 -6.84 -14.75
C CYS A 271 -6.78 -6.34 -14.37
N TYR A 272 -6.56 -6.00 -13.10
CA TYR A 272 -5.31 -5.38 -12.64
C TYR A 272 -4.07 -6.27 -12.86
N ASP A 273 -4.22 -7.60 -12.88
CA ASP A 273 -3.11 -8.54 -13.08
C ASP A 273 -2.50 -8.42 -14.47
N PHE A 274 -3.29 -8.25 -15.53
CA PHE A 274 -2.78 -8.03 -16.88
C PHE A 274 -2.76 -6.55 -17.29
N ASP A 275 -3.37 -5.66 -16.50
CA ASP A 275 -3.26 -4.21 -16.69
C ASP A 275 -1.85 -3.71 -16.33
N ILE A 276 -1.23 -4.24 -15.26
CA ILE A 276 0.19 -3.97 -14.96
C ILE A 276 1.12 -4.45 -16.09
N VAL A 277 0.79 -5.56 -16.76
CA VAL A 277 1.54 -6.04 -17.94
C VAL A 277 1.34 -5.09 -19.13
N TRP A 278 0.13 -4.54 -19.30
CA TRP A 278 -0.13 -3.54 -20.32
C TRP A 278 0.63 -2.23 -20.04
N HIS A 279 0.59 -1.71 -18.82
CA HIS A 279 1.40 -0.55 -18.40
C HIS A 279 2.89 -0.81 -18.62
N THR A 280 3.38 -2.00 -18.25
CA THR A 280 4.76 -2.44 -18.51
C THR A 280 5.11 -2.37 -20.00
N HIS A 281 4.19 -2.79 -20.88
CA HIS A 281 4.41 -2.70 -22.32
C HIS A 281 4.43 -1.24 -22.80
N GLN A 282 3.52 -0.39 -22.31
CA GLN A 282 3.45 1.03 -22.68
C GLN A 282 4.71 1.81 -22.29
N VAL A 283 5.32 1.52 -21.14
CA VAL A 283 6.54 2.20 -20.68
C VAL A 283 7.80 1.75 -21.43
N HIS A 284 7.69 0.98 -22.52
CA HIS A 284 8.76 0.78 -23.49
C HIS A 284 8.34 1.41 -24.83
N PRO A 285 8.37 2.75 -24.99
CA PRO A 285 7.68 3.45 -26.07
C PRO A 285 8.01 2.94 -27.47
N HIS A 286 9.29 2.66 -27.76
CA HIS A 286 9.71 2.17 -29.09
C HIS A 286 9.21 0.75 -29.35
N CYS A 287 9.35 -0.15 -28.37
CA CYS A 287 8.82 -1.52 -28.45
C CYS A 287 7.29 -1.52 -28.58
N TYR A 288 6.60 -0.71 -27.78
CA TYR A 288 5.15 -0.62 -27.79
C TYR A 288 4.60 -0.17 -29.14
N LEU A 289 5.21 0.86 -29.73
CA LEU A 289 4.86 1.33 -31.07
C LEU A 289 5.07 0.24 -32.12
N ARG A 290 6.25 -0.40 -32.11
CA ARG A 290 6.59 -1.49 -33.04
C ARG A 290 5.59 -2.64 -32.94
N ASP A 291 5.32 -3.10 -31.72
CA ASP A 291 4.48 -4.26 -31.45
C ASP A 291 3.01 -3.96 -31.77
N CYS A 292 2.51 -2.78 -31.40
CA CYS A 292 1.17 -2.34 -31.76
C CYS A 292 1.00 -2.18 -33.27
N THR A 293 2.01 -1.67 -33.97
CA THR A 293 1.98 -1.58 -35.44
C THR A 293 1.96 -2.96 -36.08
N ALA A 294 2.71 -3.92 -35.54
CA ALA A 294 2.69 -5.30 -36.03
C ALA A 294 1.35 -6.02 -35.77
N ILE A 295 0.71 -5.75 -34.63
CA ILE A 295 -0.51 -6.45 -34.20
C ILE A 295 -1.77 -5.79 -34.79
N PHE A 296 -1.85 -4.46 -34.70
CA PHE A 296 -3.04 -3.67 -35.04
C PHE A 296 -2.85 -2.89 -36.35
N GLY A 297 -1.62 -2.49 -36.68
CA GLY A 297 -1.34 -1.56 -37.78
C GLY A 297 -1.21 -0.09 -37.32
N TRP A 298 -1.42 0.19 -36.04
CA TRP A 298 -1.32 1.53 -35.46
C TRP A 298 -0.93 1.46 -33.97
N LEU A 299 -0.53 2.60 -33.39
CA LEU A 299 -0.27 2.73 -31.95
C LEU A 299 -1.56 2.62 -31.15
N MET A 300 -1.68 1.62 -30.29
CA MET A 300 -2.88 1.43 -29.46
C MET A 300 -2.97 2.52 -28.39
N LYS A 301 -4.12 3.19 -28.32
CA LYS A 301 -4.38 4.23 -27.31
C LYS A 301 -4.64 3.64 -25.92
N HIS A 302 -4.28 4.41 -24.90
CA HIS A 302 -4.65 4.18 -23.50
C HIS A 302 -5.26 5.46 -22.93
N ASP A 303 -6.44 5.34 -22.31
CA ASP A 303 -7.22 6.46 -21.75
C ASP A 303 -7.29 6.27 -20.23
N ASP A 304 -6.33 6.86 -19.53
CA ASP A 304 -6.16 6.73 -18.08
C ASP A 304 -7.12 7.62 -17.27
N THR A 305 -7.98 8.41 -17.94
CA THR A 305 -8.96 9.29 -17.29
C THR A 305 -10.22 8.55 -16.83
N VAL A 306 -10.46 7.33 -17.35
CA VAL A 306 -11.67 6.54 -17.11
C VAL A 306 -11.58 5.76 -15.80
N ASN A 307 -11.83 6.43 -14.68
CA ASN A 307 -11.76 5.83 -13.33
C ASN A 307 -13.12 5.72 -12.62
N ASP A 308 -14.17 6.30 -13.21
CA ASP A 308 -15.51 6.28 -12.64
C ASP A 308 -16.07 4.85 -12.59
N ARG A 309 -16.46 4.42 -11.39
CA ARG A 309 -17.04 3.11 -11.08
C ARG A 309 -18.51 3.19 -10.68
N THR A 310 -19.15 4.36 -10.85
CA THR A 310 -20.58 4.50 -10.63
C THR A 310 -21.38 3.67 -11.64
N LYS A 311 -22.64 3.39 -11.29
CA LYS A 311 -23.55 2.64 -12.15
C LYS A 311 -23.64 3.30 -13.53
N ASN A 312 -23.56 2.50 -14.59
CA ASN A 312 -23.59 2.91 -16.00
C ASN A 312 -22.36 3.71 -16.50
N SER A 313 -21.30 3.83 -15.70
CA SER A 313 -20.02 4.40 -16.12
C SER A 313 -19.43 3.67 -17.33
N LYS A 314 -18.59 4.39 -18.09
CA LYS A 314 -17.83 3.84 -19.23
C LYS A 314 -17.00 2.62 -18.80
N LEU A 315 -16.39 2.68 -17.62
CA LEU A 315 -15.55 1.61 -17.07
C LEU A 315 -16.33 0.32 -16.84
N LEU A 316 -17.50 0.39 -16.19
CA LEU A 316 -18.33 -0.79 -15.92
C LEU A 316 -18.95 -1.38 -17.18
N LYS A 317 -19.36 -0.53 -18.14
CA LYS A 317 -19.82 -1.00 -19.46
C LYS A 317 -18.71 -1.74 -20.21
N GLY A 318 -17.49 -1.19 -20.18
CA GLY A 318 -16.30 -1.84 -20.74
C GLY A 318 -15.98 -3.17 -20.08
N GLU A 319 -16.09 -3.26 -18.75
CA GLU A 319 -15.86 -4.51 -18.02
C GLU A 319 -16.90 -5.58 -18.37
N ALA A 320 -18.18 -5.19 -18.47
CA ALA A 320 -19.24 -6.10 -18.90
C ALA A 320 -19.00 -6.62 -20.33
N MET A 321 -18.53 -5.75 -21.23
CA MET A 321 -18.15 -6.13 -22.59
C MET A 321 -16.96 -7.08 -22.60
N THR A 322 -15.87 -6.76 -21.87
CA THR A 322 -14.70 -7.64 -21.79
C THR A 322 -15.09 -9.02 -21.27
N LYS A 323 -15.89 -9.10 -20.19
CA LYS A 323 -16.38 -10.37 -19.63
C LYS A 323 -17.13 -11.19 -20.66
N ARG A 324 -18.07 -10.57 -21.38
CA ARG A 324 -18.87 -11.23 -22.40
C ARG A 324 -17.99 -11.81 -23.51
N LEU A 325 -17.03 -11.03 -24.01
CA LEU A 325 -16.10 -11.47 -25.06
C LEU A 325 -15.14 -12.54 -24.55
N TRP A 326 -14.66 -12.41 -23.31
CA TRP A 326 -13.74 -13.34 -22.70
C TRP A 326 -14.37 -14.72 -22.55
N ALA A 327 -15.61 -14.80 -22.05
CA ALA A 327 -16.35 -16.05 -21.92
C ALA A 327 -16.69 -16.70 -23.27
N ALA A 328 -16.82 -15.90 -24.33
CA ALA A 328 -17.11 -16.41 -25.66
C ALA A 328 -15.88 -17.04 -26.35
N HIS A 329 -14.68 -16.53 -26.05
CA HIS A 329 -13.46 -16.89 -26.78
C HIS A 329 -12.46 -17.72 -25.98
N PHE A 330 -12.53 -17.71 -24.65
CA PHE A 330 -11.54 -18.36 -23.79
C PHE A 330 -12.22 -19.27 -22.77
N GLN A 331 -11.54 -20.38 -22.44
CA GLN A 331 -12.00 -21.34 -21.43
C GLN A 331 -11.82 -20.80 -20.01
N SER A 332 -10.76 -20.03 -19.77
CA SER A 332 -10.51 -19.39 -18.47
C SER A 332 -11.46 -18.23 -18.22
N GLY A 333 -11.92 -18.06 -16.97
CA GLY A 333 -12.74 -16.90 -16.59
C GLY A 333 -12.02 -15.55 -16.65
N PHE A 334 -12.78 -14.47 -16.93
CA PHE A 334 -12.26 -13.10 -16.85
C PHE A 334 -11.95 -12.68 -15.41
N TRP A 335 -12.72 -13.15 -14.43
CA TRP A 335 -12.45 -12.84 -13.03
C TRP A 335 -11.32 -13.75 -12.53
N ARG A 336 -10.32 -13.17 -11.87
CA ARG A 336 -9.21 -13.91 -11.25
C ARG A 336 -8.96 -13.41 -9.84
N ARG A 337 -8.65 -14.35 -8.94
CA ARG A 337 -8.33 -14.04 -7.55
C ARG A 337 -7.16 -13.07 -7.44
N GLY A 338 -7.25 -12.12 -6.51
CA GLY A 338 -6.23 -11.09 -6.26
C GLY A 338 -6.00 -10.10 -7.40
N SER A 339 -6.88 -10.09 -8.42
CA SER A 339 -6.70 -9.32 -9.67
C SER A 339 -7.78 -8.26 -9.88
N MET A 340 -8.69 -8.10 -8.92
CA MET A 340 -9.86 -7.26 -9.07
C MET A 340 -9.77 -6.01 -8.21
N TYR A 341 -10.69 -5.06 -8.44
CA TYR A 341 -10.79 -3.87 -7.62
C TYR A 341 -11.04 -4.22 -6.16
N ARG A 342 -10.16 -3.75 -5.27
CA ARG A 342 -10.15 -4.05 -3.84
C ARG A 342 -11.30 -3.41 -3.06
N GLY A 343 -12.07 -2.55 -3.73
CA GLY A 343 -13.32 -1.98 -3.22
C GLY A 343 -13.31 -0.48 -2.97
N HIS A 344 -12.13 0.09 -2.84
CA HIS A 344 -11.97 1.50 -2.52
C HIS A 344 -10.70 2.07 -3.19
N PRO A 345 -10.61 3.40 -3.39
CA PRO A 345 -9.41 4.05 -3.90
C PRO A 345 -8.26 3.97 -2.90
N ALA A 346 -7.09 4.53 -3.23
CA ALA A 346 -5.95 4.55 -2.33
C ALA A 346 -6.32 5.13 -0.95
N PRO A 347 -5.78 4.59 0.18
CA PRO A 347 -6.13 5.02 1.53
C PRO A 347 -6.05 6.52 1.81
N SER A 348 -5.23 7.26 1.07
CA SER A 348 -5.15 8.72 1.13
C SER A 348 -6.47 9.43 0.82
N PHE A 349 -7.38 8.79 0.08
CA PHE A 349 -8.69 9.32 -0.29
C PHE A 349 -9.79 8.90 0.70
N LEU A 350 -9.46 8.15 1.75
CA LEU A 350 -10.43 7.70 2.78
C LEU A 350 -10.51 8.63 3.99
N GLY A 351 -9.78 9.74 3.96
CA GLY A 351 -9.80 10.75 5.03
C GLY A 351 -9.10 10.31 6.31
N PHE A 352 -8.08 9.45 6.20
CA PHE A 352 -7.21 9.11 7.33
C PHE A 352 -6.32 10.29 7.70
N GLU A 353 -6.08 10.43 8.99
CA GLU A 353 -5.26 11.49 9.55
C GLU A 353 -3.98 10.94 10.18
N THR A 354 -2.96 11.78 10.28
CA THR A 354 -1.69 11.38 10.92
C THR A 354 -1.85 11.44 12.43
N GLN A 355 -1.31 10.44 13.13
CA GLN A 355 -1.22 10.48 14.58
C GLN A 355 -0.34 11.66 15.01
N ASP A 356 -0.87 12.51 15.87
CA ASP A 356 -0.12 13.63 16.42
C ASP A 356 0.89 13.15 17.47
N LEU A 357 2.17 13.12 17.06
CA LEU A 357 3.29 12.72 17.90
C LEU A 357 3.56 13.73 19.03
N ASN A 358 3.02 14.96 18.96
CA ASN A 358 3.15 15.92 20.05
C ASN A 358 2.43 15.48 21.32
N ASN A 359 1.40 14.63 21.19
CA ASN A 359 0.64 14.11 22.32
C ASN A 359 1.35 12.95 23.04
N ILE A 360 2.52 12.51 22.57
CA ILE A 360 3.30 11.49 23.26
C ILE A 360 3.94 12.10 24.51
N THR A 361 3.39 11.76 25.67
CA THR A 361 3.85 12.28 26.97
C THR A 361 4.97 11.47 27.61
N TYR A 362 5.14 10.19 27.23
CA TYR A 362 6.17 9.30 27.77
C TYR A 362 6.56 8.23 26.75
N GLY A 363 7.71 7.58 26.97
CA GLY A 363 8.13 6.46 26.14
C GLY A 363 9.57 6.03 26.37
N GLN A 364 10.11 5.32 25.39
CA GLN A 364 11.53 5.00 25.28
C GLN A 364 12.12 5.75 24.10
N MET A 365 13.20 6.47 24.36
CA MET A 365 14.03 7.06 23.32
C MET A 365 15.09 6.05 22.91
N HIS A 366 15.25 5.88 21.60
CA HIS A 366 16.25 5.03 20.98
C HIS A 366 17.16 5.92 20.14
N ILE A 367 18.47 5.74 20.27
CA ILE A 367 19.46 6.39 19.39
C ILE A 367 20.06 5.31 18.50
N PRO A 368 19.57 5.15 17.26
CA PRO A 368 20.14 4.23 16.29
C PRO A 368 21.51 4.67 15.76
N SER A 369 21.79 5.96 15.67
CA SER A 369 23.09 6.41 15.17
C SER A 369 23.52 7.75 15.73
N ILE A 370 24.84 7.91 15.85
CA ILE A 370 25.48 9.17 16.23
C ILE A 370 26.61 9.43 15.24
N ALA A 371 26.60 10.61 14.63
CA ALA A 371 27.66 11.06 13.74
C ALA A 371 28.35 12.28 14.32
N LEU A 372 29.64 12.16 14.62
CA LEU A 372 30.50 13.26 15.01
C LEU A 372 31.19 13.82 13.76
N ARG A 373 31.05 15.12 13.53
CA ARG A 373 31.57 15.88 12.38
C ARG A 373 32.41 17.05 12.87
N GLU A 374 33.26 17.59 11.99
CA GLU A 374 34.12 18.74 12.28
C GLU A 374 35.00 18.48 13.52
N ILE A 375 35.60 17.29 13.61
CA ILE A 375 36.39 16.87 14.77
C ILE A 375 37.73 17.63 14.77
N PRO A 376 38.11 18.27 15.89
CA PRO A 376 39.48 18.77 16.05
C PRO A 376 40.48 17.60 16.04
N LEU A 377 41.29 17.48 14.99
CA LEU A 377 42.25 16.38 14.80
C LEU A 377 43.56 16.58 15.57
N GLN A 378 43.52 17.26 16.72
CA GLN A 378 44.72 17.61 17.49
C GLN A 378 45.22 16.47 18.39
N ARG A 379 44.41 15.43 18.62
CA ARG A 379 44.69 14.35 19.57
C ARG A 379 44.32 12.99 18.96
N GLU A 380 45.01 11.95 19.40
CA GLU A 380 44.87 10.60 18.82
C GLU A 380 43.66 9.83 19.37
N GLN A 381 43.21 10.10 20.59
CA GLN A 381 42.10 9.38 21.21
C GLN A 381 40.86 10.26 21.34
N VAL A 382 39.71 9.67 20.99
CA VAL A 382 38.40 10.29 21.10
C VAL A 382 37.54 9.50 22.08
N ARG A 383 36.92 10.17 23.05
CA ARG A 383 35.90 9.59 23.91
C ARG A 383 34.65 10.45 23.95
N LEU A 384 33.51 9.88 23.57
CA LEU A 384 32.20 10.54 23.62
C LEU A 384 31.36 9.94 24.76
N LYS A 385 31.00 10.74 25.75
CA LYS A 385 30.09 10.35 26.84
C LYS A 385 28.72 10.97 26.63
N LEU A 386 27.68 10.16 26.85
CA LEU A 386 26.29 10.60 26.85
C LEU A 386 25.67 10.41 28.23
N LEU A 387 25.08 11.48 28.75
CA LEU A 387 24.33 11.48 30.00
C LEU A 387 22.92 12.03 29.73
N TYR A 388 21.89 11.38 30.27
CA TYR A 388 20.51 11.87 30.20
C TYR A 388 20.04 12.26 31.61
N GLY A 389 19.86 13.56 31.82
CA GLY A 389 19.95 14.15 33.16
C GLY A 389 21.27 13.76 33.82
N ASN A 390 21.20 13.28 35.07
CA ASN A 390 22.41 12.89 35.82
C ASN A 390 22.84 11.43 35.60
N LYS A 391 22.14 10.67 34.74
CA LYS A 391 22.43 9.25 34.51
C LYS A 391 23.28 9.09 33.26
N LYS A 392 24.47 8.51 33.41
CA LYS A 392 25.28 8.06 32.29
C LYS A 392 24.53 7.01 31.49
N VAL A 393 24.32 7.27 30.20
CA VAL A 393 23.62 6.33 29.31
C VAL A 393 24.61 5.47 28.53
N THR A 394 25.69 6.07 27.99
CA THR A 394 26.75 5.29 27.33
C THR A 394 28.08 6.05 27.21
N THR A 395 29.12 5.35 26.76
CA THR A 395 30.40 5.94 26.35
C THR A 395 30.98 5.24 25.12
N PHE A 396 31.36 6.02 24.13
CA PHE A 396 32.06 5.56 22.94
C PHE A 396 33.53 5.96 22.99
N ASN A 397 34.41 5.13 22.46
CA ASN A 397 35.82 5.43 22.29
C ASN A 397 36.22 5.15 20.84
N ALA A 398 37.16 5.94 20.30
CA ALA A 398 37.76 5.71 19.00
C ALA A 398 39.23 6.15 19.00
N ASP A 399 40.05 5.42 18.25
CA ASP A 399 41.46 5.74 18.01
C ASP A 399 41.59 6.32 16.59
N LEU A 400 42.22 7.49 16.49
CA LEU A 400 42.43 8.22 15.24
C LEU A 400 43.84 8.01 14.66
N SER A 401 44.77 7.40 15.40
CA SER A 401 46.18 7.24 14.98
C SER A 401 46.35 6.46 13.67
N SER A 402 45.49 5.47 13.42
CA SER A 402 45.52 4.63 12.21
C SER A 402 44.73 5.20 11.03
N LYS A 403 44.00 6.31 11.23
CA LYS A 403 43.19 6.93 10.19
C LYS A 403 43.99 8.08 9.60
N GLN A 404 44.45 7.96 8.36
CA GLN A 404 45.06 9.08 7.62
C GLN A 404 43.98 10.15 7.32
N VAL A 405 43.63 10.96 8.31
CA VAL A 405 42.58 11.97 8.20
C VAL A 405 43.18 13.28 7.71
N THR A 406 43.09 13.54 6.40
CA THR A 406 43.67 14.72 5.75
C THR A 406 42.63 15.73 5.23
N LYS A 407 41.31 15.50 5.43
CA LYS A 407 40.23 16.32 4.86
C LYS A 407 39.28 16.93 5.90
N SER A 408 38.75 18.11 5.56
CA SER A 408 37.74 18.88 6.32
C SER A 408 36.35 18.21 6.45
N GLY A 409 36.15 17.02 5.89
CA GLY A 409 34.88 16.27 5.88
C GLY A 409 34.86 14.98 6.69
N PHE A 410 35.86 14.71 7.53
CA PHE A 410 35.92 13.48 8.32
C PHE A 410 34.80 13.39 9.36
N SER A 411 34.10 12.25 9.39
CA SER A 411 33.06 11.96 10.38
C SER A 411 33.24 10.59 11.02
N LEU A 412 33.11 10.52 12.35
CA LEU A 412 32.97 9.26 13.07
C LEU A 412 31.49 8.93 13.22
N VAL A 413 31.08 7.74 12.81
CA VAL A 413 29.70 7.29 12.95
C VAL A 413 29.68 6.05 13.84
N TRP A 414 28.85 6.09 14.88
CA TRP A 414 28.53 4.94 15.72
C TRP A 414 27.12 4.44 15.36
N GLN A 415 27.03 3.14 15.06
CA GLN A 415 25.81 2.41 14.70
C GLN A 415 25.86 1.01 15.37
N PRO A 416 24.73 0.30 15.49
CA PRO A 416 24.72 -1.06 16.00
C PRO A 416 25.52 -1.98 15.07
N ASN A 417 26.35 -2.86 15.63
CA ASN A 417 27.00 -3.91 14.83
C ASN A 417 25.94 -4.87 14.28
N GLU A 418 26.20 -5.51 13.12
CA GLU A 418 25.25 -6.46 12.50
C GLU A 418 24.86 -7.64 13.41
N ASN A 419 25.72 -7.99 14.38
CA ASN A 419 25.45 -9.04 15.39
C ASN A 419 24.66 -8.56 16.63
N SER A 420 24.25 -7.29 16.69
CA SER A 420 23.47 -6.72 17.79
C SER A 420 21.99 -7.06 17.65
N ALA A 421 21.39 -7.69 18.66
CA ALA A 421 19.93 -7.86 18.74
C ALA A 421 19.17 -6.52 18.94
N SER A 422 19.88 -5.43 19.27
CA SER A 422 19.31 -4.09 19.44
C SER A 422 19.51 -3.26 18.17
N ALA A 423 18.42 -2.70 17.63
CA ALA A 423 18.43 -1.73 16.54
C ALA A 423 18.90 -0.32 16.99
N SER A 424 19.25 -0.14 18.27
CA SER A 424 19.75 1.11 18.83
C SER A 424 21.01 0.90 19.67
N VAL A 425 21.91 1.88 19.61
CA VAL A 425 23.18 1.87 20.37
C VAL A 425 22.96 2.41 21.78
N VAL A 426 21.92 3.23 21.97
CA VAL A 426 21.53 3.82 23.25
C VAL A 426 20.02 3.79 23.39
N LYS A 427 19.54 3.47 24.59
CA LYS A 427 18.12 3.48 24.95
C LYS A 427 17.91 4.05 26.35
N PHE A 428 16.94 4.96 26.51
CA PHE A 428 16.56 5.51 27.81
C PHE A 428 15.08 5.92 27.86
N PRO A 429 14.43 5.85 29.04
CA PRO A 429 13.07 6.34 29.22
C PRO A 429 13.01 7.88 29.19
N PHE A 430 11.91 8.44 28.70
CA PHE A 430 11.59 9.85 28.82
C PHE A 430 10.15 10.08 29.26
N GLU A 431 9.91 11.21 29.92
CA GLU A 431 8.59 11.71 30.32
C GLU A 431 8.57 13.23 30.16
N ARG A 432 7.59 13.78 29.45
CA ARG A 432 7.44 15.23 29.24
C ARG A 432 7.14 15.99 30.54
N ARG A 433 6.53 15.34 31.53
CA ARG A 433 6.23 15.93 32.84
C ARG A 433 7.48 16.18 33.69
N ASN A 434 8.58 15.50 33.38
CA ASN A 434 9.88 15.66 34.05
C ASN A 434 11.00 15.63 32.99
N PRO A 435 11.09 16.68 32.15
CA PRO A 435 12.01 16.72 31.03
C PRO A 435 13.44 16.71 31.55
N LYS A 436 14.30 15.92 30.90
CA LYS A 436 15.74 15.88 31.16
C LYS A 436 16.48 16.18 29.87
N GLU A 437 17.69 16.69 29.99
CA GLU A 437 18.53 17.03 28.85
C GLU A 437 19.49 15.87 28.53
N LEU A 438 19.82 15.73 27.25
CA LEU A 438 20.94 14.90 26.81
C LEU A 438 22.21 15.75 26.83
N PHE A 439 23.06 15.49 27.81
CA PHE A 439 24.39 16.07 27.92
C PHE A 439 25.41 15.22 27.15
N VAL A 440 26.17 15.90 26.29
CA VAL A 440 27.19 15.33 25.43
C VAL A 440 28.54 15.89 25.84
N GLU A 441 29.46 15.01 26.22
CA GLU A 441 30.84 15.36 26.56
C GLU A 441 31.80 14.64 25.61
N LEU A 442 32.54 15.40 24.82
CA LEU A 442 33.60 14.92 23.95
C LEU A 442 34.95 15.20 24.61
N GLU A 443 35.68 14.15 24.94
CA GLU A 443 37.06 14.22 25.41
C GLU A 443 38.01 13.84 24.26
N LEU A 444 38.99 14.71 23.98
CA LEU A 444 40.09 14.45 23.07
C LEU A 444 41.38 14.40 23.90
N PHE A 445 42.18 13.35 23.78
CA PHE A 445 43.37 13.18 24.61
C PHE A 445 44.40 12.28 23.95
N ASP A 446 45.64 12.31 24.47
CA ASP A 446 46.68 11.37 24.08
C ASP A 446 46.87 10.30 25.16
N LYS A 447 47.29 9.10 24.77
CA LYS A 447 47.47 7.97 25.69
C LYS A 447 48.96 7.74 25.95
N VAL A 448 49.40 8.00 27.18
CA VAL A 448 50.80 7.81 27.60
C VAL A 448 50.82 6.89 28.82
N PHE A 449 51.48 5.73 28.71
CA PHE A 449 51.57 4.71 29.78
C PHE A 449 50.21 4.42 30.46
N LEU A 450 49.16 4.21 29.66
CA LEU A 450 47.78 3.96 30.11
C LEU A 450 47.07 5.15 30.80
N GLN A 451 47.72 6.30 30.95
CA GLN A 451 47.12 7.53 31.46
C GLN A 451 46.69 8.46 30.32
N LYS A 452 45.70 9.31 30.60
CA LYS A 452 45.28 10.36 29.67
C LYS A 452 46.17 11.58 29.85
N LYS A 453 46.74 12.07 28.76
CA LYS A 453 47.52 13.31 28.71
C LYS A 453 46.78 14.35 27.88
N ASP A 454 46.92 15.62 28.25
CA ASP A 454 46.42 16.80 27.53
C ASP A 454 44.94 16.71 27.10
N VAL A 455 44.06 16.44 28.08
CA VAL A 455 42.64 16.21 27.84
C VAL A 455 41.92 17.51 27.49
N VAL A 456 41.43 17.63 26.26
CA VAL A 456 40.50 18.67 25.83
C VAL A 456 39.08 18.18 26.04
N LYS A 457 38.22 19.00 26.66
CA LYS A 457 36.81 18.67 26.89
C LYS A 457 35.89 19.65 26.18
N LEU A 458 35.07 19.14 25.27
CA LEU A 458 33.99 19.89 24.64
C LEU A 458 32.65 19.40 25.18
N THR A 459 31.77 20.33 25.55
CA THR A 459 30.45 19.99 26.10
C THR A 459 29.32 20.60 25.27
N GLY A 460 28.19 19.92 25.19
CA GLY A 460 26.97 20.39 24.56
C GLY A 460 25.73 19.72 25.18
N LEU A 461 24.57 20.33 24.95
CA LEU A 461 23.30 19.91 25.52
C LEU A 461 22.23 19.87 24.42
N ALA A 462 21.32 18.91 24.52
CA ALA A 462 20.06 18.90 23.78
C ALA A 462 18.87 18.73 24.73
N SER A 463 17.85 19.56 24.59
CA SER A 463 16.62 19.43 25.37
C SER A 463 15.80 18.23 24.92
N LEU A 464 14.88 17.75 25.77
CA LEU A 464 13.96 16.67 25.37
C LEU A 464 13.12 17.06 24.14
N GLU A 465 12.68 18.31 24.04
CA GLU A 465 11.92 18.81 22.88
C GLU A 465 12.72 18.71 21.59
N GLN A 466 14.01 19.06 21.63
CA GLN A 466 14.90 18.91 20.48
C GLN A 466 15.06 17.43 20.07
N LEU A 467 15.05 16.50 21.02
CA LEU A 467 15.20 15.06 20.76
C LEU A 467 13.93 14.38 20.24
N LEU A 468 12.76 14.94 20.54
CA LEU A 468 11.47 14.43 20.07
C LEU A 468 11.24 14.80 18.59
N PRO A 469 10.40 14.05 17.85
CA PRO A 469 10.01 14.41 16.49
C PRO A 469 9.40 15.80 16.45
N LEU A 470 9.74 16.57 15.40
CA LEU A 470 9.17 17.89 15.16
C LEU A 470 7.64 17.80 15.05
N PRO A 471 6.91 18.85 15.47
CA PRO A 471 5.48 18.98 15.23
C PRO A 471 5.16 18.72 13.74
N ASN A 472 4.11 17.95 13.46
CA ASN A 472 3.69 17.57 12.10
C ASN A 472 4.67 16.65 11.32
N SER A 473 5.76 16.17 11.95
CA SER A 473 6.63 15.18 11.32
C SER A 473 5.86 13.90 11.01
N LYS A 474 5.88 13.48 9.74
CA LYS A 474 5.34 12.19 9.27
C LYS A 474 6.19 11.00 9.73
N VAL A 475 7.36 11.26 10.34
CA VAL A 475 8.36 10.25 10.72
C VAL A 475 8.70 10.39 12.20
N SER A 476 8.78 9.26 12.91
CA SER A 476 9.18 9.21 14.32
C SER A 476 10.67 9.37 14.58
N GLN A 477 11.44 9.38 13.50
CA GLN A 477 12.87 9.61 13.52
C GLN A 477 13.11 11.11 13.50
N ASN A 478 14.05 11.57 14.32
CA ASN A 478 14.52 12.94 14.31
C ASN A 478 16.05 12.95 14.27
N ILE A 479 16.65 14.02 13.76
CA ILE A 479 18.10 14.21 13.73
C ILE A 479 18.41 15.53 14.42
N VAL A 480 19.05 15.44 15.59
CA VAL A 480 19.45 16.59 16.38
C VAL A 480 20.91 16.90 16.13
N GLN A 481 21.22 18.15 15.79
CA GLN A 481 22.61 18.62 15.70
C GLN A 481 22.99 19.37 16.97
N ILE A 482 23.94 18.81 17.72
CA ILE A 482 24.45 19.35 18.98
C ILE A 482 25.84 19.93 18.72
N SER A 483 25.98 21.25 18.89
CA SER A 483 27.30 21.90 18.82
C SER A 483 28.00 21.77 20.16
N VAL A 484 29.13 21.07 20.21
CA VAL A 484 29.97 20.95 21.41
C VAL A 484 31.13 21.94 21.36
N LYS A 485 31.40 22.62 22.48
CA LYS A 485 32.41 23.69 22.57
C LYS A 485 33.27 23.55 23.82
N SER A 486 34.51 24.04 23.76
CA SER A 486 35.41 24.12 24.92
C SER A 486 34.91 25.16 25.93
N ARG A 487 35.12 24.90 27.22
CA ARG A 487 34.86 25.87 28.30
C ARG A 487 36.09 26.72 28.64
N GLU A 488 37.29 26.28 28.24
CA GLU A 488 38.56 26.94 28.58
C GLU A 488 39.09 27.77 27.41
N SER A 489 39.93 28.74 27.75
CA SER A 489 40.46 29.85 26.94
C SER A 489 41.36 29.46 25.76
N ASP A 490 41.55 28.17 25.51
CA ASP A 490 42.25 27.66 24.33
C ASP A 490 41.35 27.68 23.09
N GLY A 491 41.75 28.51 22.12
CA GLY A 491 41.12 28.85 20.84
C GLY A 491 39.93 28.02 20.37
N HIS A 492 38.73 28.59 20.41
CA HIS A 492 37.50 28.26 19.65
C HIS A 492 37.32 26.81 19.10
N LEU A 493 37.70 25.77 19.84
CA LEU A 493 37.49 24.40 19.40
C LEU A 493 35.99 24.07 19.45
N LYS A 494 35.48 23.58 18.32
CA LYS A 494 34.08 23.18 18.16
C LYS A 494 34.03 21.86 17.42
N ALA A 495 33.02 21.07 17.71
CA ALA A 495 32.62 19.92 16.89
C ALA A 495 31.10 19.85 16.82
N LYS A 496 30.58 19.11 15.86
CA LYS A 496 29.14 18.87 15.72
C LYS A 496 28.82 17.40 15.94
N VAL A 497 27.91 17.12 16.85
CA VAL A 497 27.38 15.77 17.10
C VAL A 497 25.96 15.71 16.55
N SER A 498 25.76 14.99 15.47
CA SER A 498 24.43 14.65 14.96
C SER A 498 23.94 13.37 15.65
N VAL A 499 22.85 13.47 16.39
CA VAL A 499 22.20 12.35 17.09
C VAL A 499 20.90 12.03 16.37
N THR A 500 20.81 10.82 15.81
CA THR A 500 19.55 10.32 15.26
C THR A 500 18.75 9.70 16.39
N THR A 501 17.51 10.13 16.60
CA THR A 501 16.59 9.58 17.62
C THR A 501 15.41 8.89 16.96
N ASN A 502 14.80 7.93 17.68
CA ASN A 502 13.53 7.29 17.35
C ASN A 502 12.78 6.97 18.65
N LEU A 503 11.47 6.77 18.57
CA LEU A 503 10.61 6.55 19.73
C LEU A 503 9.95 5.17 19.71
N SER A 504 9.76 4.60 20.91
CA SER A 504 8.78 3.53 21.12
C SER A 504 7.93 3.83 22.35
N LEU A 505 6.69 3.38 22.35
CA LEU A 505 5.78 3.53 23.49
C LEU A 505 5.75 2.25 24.33
N ASN A 506 5.05 2.28 25.45
CA ASN A 506 4.67 1.09 26.21
C ASN A 506 3.33 1.36 26.91
N ARG A 507 2.30 1.52 26.09
CA ARG A 507 0.94 1.84 26.53
C ARG A 507 0.28 0.62 27.12
N GLU A 508 -0.44 0.83 28.22
CA GLU A 508 -1.33 -0.16 28.82
C GLU A 508 -2.75 0.40 28.75
N LEU A 509 -3.49 -0.09 27.76
CA LEU A 509 -4.79 0.42 27.38
C LEU A 509 -5.90 -0.44 28.00
N GLN A 510 -6.79 0.17 28.75
CA GLN A 510 -7.95 -0.47 29.34
C GLN A 510 -9.18 -0.31 28.44
N LEU A 511 -9.76 -1.42 28.01
CA LEU A 511 -10.95 -1.51 27.18
C LEU A 511 -12.23 -1.30 28.01
N ILE A 512 -13.02 -0.34 27.57
CA ILE A 512 -14.40 -0.09 27.99
C ILE A 512 -15.28 -0.50 26.80
N VAL A 513 -15.99 -1.61 26.96
CA VAL A 513 -16.83 -2.21 25.92
C VAL A 513 -18.16 -1.45 25.87
N GLY A 514 -18.44 -0.77 24.75
CA GLY A 514 -19.79 -0.31 24.43
C GLY A 514 -20.68 -1.40 23.84
N GLU A 515 -21.97 -1.10 23.75
CA GLU A 515 -23.01 -1.99 23.24
C GLU A 515 -23.17 -1.89 21.72
N PHE A 516 -23.58 -3.00 21.10
CA PHE A 516 -23.96 -3.01 19.69
C PHE A 516 -25.38 -2.48 19.52
N VAL A 517 -25.50 -1.45 18.68
CA VAL A 517 -26.77 -0.86 18.28
C VAL A 517 -27.01 -1.19 16.81
N GLN A 518 -28.26 -1.48 16.48
CA GLN A 518 -28.68 -1.59 15.09
C GLN A 518 -28.92 -0.19 14.54
N GLN A 519 -28.23 0.15 13.45
CA GLN A 519 -28.29 1.48 12.86
C GLN A 519 -28.58 1.34 11.36
N GLU A 520 -29.54 2.12 10.89
CA GLU A 520 -29.77 2.33 9.46
C GLU A 520 -28.71 3.30 8.91
N LEU A 521 -28.08 2.93 7.81
CA LEU A 521 -27.06 3.75 7.19
C LEU A 521 -27.70 4.91 6.44
N SER A 522 -27.38 6.14 6.85
CA SER A 522 -27.76 7.34 6.11
C SER A 522 -26.92 7.44 4.83
N PRO A 523 -27.56 7.51 3.64
CA PRO A 523 -26.87 7.76 2.38
C PRO A 523 -25.97 8.99 2.44
N ASP A 524 -24.86 8.97 1.70
CA ASP A 524 -23.88 10.06 1.58
C ASP A 524 -23.18 10.49 2.89
N SER A 525 -23.45 9.81 4.01
CA SER A 525 -22.70 10.00 5.24
C SER A 525 -21.27 9.45 5.12
N ARG A 526 -20.34 9.95 5.95
CA ARG A 526 -18.97 9.41 6.02
C ARG A 526 -18.97 7.91 6.34
N LEU A 527 -19.87 7.47 7.22
CA LEU A 527 -20.00 6.05 7.58
C LEU A 527 -20.51 5.22 6.40
N TRP A 528 -21.47 5.74 5.63
CA TRP A 528 -21.94 5.10 4.39
C TRP A 528 -20.79 4.87 3.41
N PHE A 529 -19.98 5.90 3.14
CA PHE A 529 -18.83 5.79 2.25
C PHE A 529 -17.80 4.75 2.72
N LEU A 530 -17.51 4.70 4.03
CA LEU A 530 -16.61 3.69 4.60
C LEU A 530 -17.21 2.27 4.52
N CYS A 531 -18.50 2.12 4.79
CA CYS A 531 -19.19 0.83 4.64
C CYS A 531 -19.20 0.37 3.18
N GLN A 532 -19.43 1.27 2.22
CA GLN A 532 -19.35 0.98 0.79
C GLN A 532 -17.95 0.51 0.37
N SER A 533 -16.93 1.19 0.91
CA SER A 533 -15.51 0.88 0.67
C SER A 533 -15.12 -0.49 1.22
N ALA A 534 -15.66 -0.87 2.38
CA ALA A 534 -15.30 -2.08 3.12
C ALA A 534 -16.19 -3.31 2.83
N ALA A 535 -17.36 -3.13 2.23
CA ALA A 535 -18.30 -4.22 1.95
C ALA A 535 -17.80 -5.10 0.79
N LEU A 536 -17.93 -6.43 0.95
CA LEU A 536 -17.69 -7.40 -0.11
C LEU A 536 -18.91 -7.56 -1.03
N ASN A 537 -20.13 -7.39 -0.48
CA ASN A 537 -21.37 -7.41 -1.24
C ASN A 537 -21.92 -5.97 -1.38
N ARG A 538 -21.36 -5.20 -2.31
CA ARG A 538 -21.71 -3.77 -2.48
C ARG A 538 -23.08 -3.58 -3.11
N SER A 539 -23.57 -4.55 -3.88
CA SER A 539 -24.90 -4.49 -4.49
C SER A 539 -26.03 -4.54 -3.45
N ALA A 540 -25.77 -5.08 -2.26
CA ALA A 540 -26.70 -5.08 -1.13
C ALA A 540 -26.76 -3.75 -0.37
N LEU A 541 -25.88 -2.78 -0.68
CA LEU A 541 -25.89 -1.46 -0.05
C LEU A 541 -26.98 -0.59 -0.68
N GLN A 542 -28.15 -0.56 -0.06
CA GLN A 542 -29.31 0.25 -0.42
C GLN A 542 -29.60 1.30 0.65
N SER A 543 -30.43 2.30 0.35
CA SER A 543 -30.68 3.45 1.24
C SER A 543 -31.22 3.10 2.64
N SER A 544 -31.71 1.87 2.83
CA SER A 544 -32.17 1.34 4.11
C SER A 544 -31.29 0.20 4.65
N ALA A 545 -30.01 0.17 4.26
CA ALA A 545 -29.08 -0.87 4.69
C ALA A 545 -28.86 -0.78 6.21
N ILE A 546 -29.01 -1.91 6.87
CA ILE A 546 -28.86 -2.03 8.33
C ILE A 546 -27.46 -2.56 8.65
N ILE A 547 -26.80 -1.90 9.60
CA ILE A 547 -25.56 -2.36 10.21
C ILE A 547 -25.71 -2.52 11.72
N HIS A 548 -24.89 -3.37 12.31
CA HIS A 548 -24.67 -3.44 13.75
C HIS A 548 -23.37 -2.73 14.08
N LEU A 549 -23.47 -1.63 14.84
CA LEU A 549 -22.33 -0.79 15.21
C LEU A 549 -22.16 -0.78 16.73
N ALA A 550 -20.93 -1.00 17.21
CA ALA A 550 -20.55 -0.73 18.58
C ALA A 550 -19.41 0.28 18.63
N THR A 551 -19.41 1.13 19.66
CA THR A 551 -18.32 2.08 19.93
C THR A 551 -17.68 1.76 21.27
N HIS A 552 -16.42 1.35 21.25
CA HIS A 552 -15.62 1.04 22.43
C HIS A 552 -14.60 2.16 22.70
N THR A 553 -14.17 2.27 23.95
CA THR A 553 -13.13 3.23 24.35
C THR A 553 -11.96 2.49 24.98
N LEU A 554 -10.74 2.82 24.56
CA LEU A 554 -9.50 2.39 25.19
C LEU A 554 -8.83 3.57 25.86
N VAL A 555 -8.49 3.44 27.13
CA VAL A 555 -7.85 4.51 27.92
C VAL A 555 -6.50 4.04 28.41
N ASP A 556 -5.45 4.81 28.14
CA ASP A 556 -4.14 4.61 28.74
C ASP A 556 -4.18 5.05 30.20
N CYS A 557 -3.91 4.12 31.12
CA CYS A 557 -3.99 4.38 32.55
C CYS A 557 -2.93 5.38 33.07
N ARG A 558 -1.88 5.66 32.29
CA ARG A 558 -0.75 6.49 32.73
C ARG A 558 -0.93 7.97 32.41
N ASP A 559 -1.37 8.27 31.19
CA ASP A 559 -1.51 9.65 30.70
C ASP A 559 -2.94 10.03 30.32
N GLY A 560 -3.89 9.10 30.38
CA GLY A 560 -5.29 9.34 30.05
C GLY A 560 -5.58 9.41 28.55
N THR A 561 -4.61 9.11 27.68
CA THR A 561 -4.81 9.07 26.22
C THR A 561 -5.95 8.11 25.88
N LYS A 562 -6.88 8.56 25.04
CA LYS A 562 -8.05 7.78 24.63
C LYS A 562 -7.99 7.44 23.14
N TYR A 563 -8.40 6.21 22.83
CA TYR A 563 -8.72 5.77 21.47
C TYR A 563 -10.17 5.31 21.44
N THR A 564 -10.91 5.71 20.41
CA THR A 564 -12.26 5.22 20.15
C THR A 564 -12.19 4.16 19.06
N ILE A 565 -12.73 2.98 19.32
CA ILE A 565 -12.80 1.88 18.34
C ILE A 565 -14.26 1.65 17.98
N GLN A 566 -14.61 1.81 16.71
CA GLN A 566 -15.91 1.43 16.21
C GLN A 566 -15.82 0.10 15.48
N VAL A 567 -16.67 -0.85 15.84
CA VAL A 567 -16.79 -2.15 15.16
C VAL A 567 -18.15 -2.21 14.49
N ALA A 568 -18.15 -2.36 13.16
CA ALA A 568 -19.35 -2.40 12.33
C ALA A 568 -19.46 -3.74 11.61
N HIS A 569 -20.63 -4.34 11.65
CA HIS A 569 -20.94 -5.59 10.96
C HIS A 569 -22.24 -5.51 10.18
N SER A 570 -22.28 -6.22 9.05
CA SER A 570 -23.53 -6.54 8.37
C SER A 570 -23.38 -7.84 7.61
N ALA A 571 -24.26 -8.78 7.91
CA ALA A 571 -24.27 -10.08 7.25
C ALA A 571 -24.65 -9.95 5.76
N SER A 572 -25.66 -9.13 5.42
CA SER A 572 -26.11 -8.93 4.03
C SER A 572 -25.06 -8.24 3.16
N LEU A 573 -24.33 -7.27 3.71
CA LEU A 573 -23.25 -6.56 3.02
C LEU A 573 -21.93 -7.37 2.98
N LEU A 574 -21.88 -8.52 3.65
CA LEU A 574 -20.64 -9.24 3.93
C LEU A 574 -19.56 -8.31 4.51
N LEU A 575 -19.97 -7.48 5.46
CA LEU A 575 -19.18 -6.40 6.04
C LEU A 575 -18.72 -6.77 7.46
N SER A 576 -17.43 -6.63 7.69
CA SER A 576 -16.85 -6.52 9.03
C SER A 576 -15.75 -5.47 8.98
N MET A 577 -15.93 -4.38 9.73
CA MET A 577 -15.06 -3.20 9.68
C MET A 577 -14.75 -2.71 11.09
N ILE A 578 -13.51 -2.29 11.31
CA ILE A 578 -12.99 -1.75 12.56
C ILE A 578 -12.40 -0.38 12.21
N LEU A 579 -12.89 0.67 12.84
CA LEU A 579 -12.39 2.04 12.70
C LEU A 579 -11.71 2.45 14.00
N VAL A 580 -10.49 2.97 13.91
CA VAL A 580 -9.76 3.44 15.09
C VAL A 580 -9.55 4.94 15.00
N TYR A 581 -10.16 5.65 15.95
CA TYR A 581 -10.08 7.09 16.08
C TYR A 581 -9.14 7.46 17.23
N GLY A 582 -8.32 8.48 17.00
CA GLY A 582 -7.46 9.08 18.00
C GLY A 582 -8.12 10.25 18.72
N TRP A 583 -7.29 11.20 19.14
CA TRP A 583 -7.72 12.49 19.70
C TRP A 583 -8.67 13.23 18.75
N GLN A 584 -9.65 13.96 19.30
CA GLN A 584 -10.64 14.75 18.54
C GLN A 584 -11.43 13.97 17.46
N GLN A 585 -11.61 12.65 17.63
CA GLN A 585 -12.32 11.81 16.66
C GLN A 585 -11.68 11.80 15.27
N ARG A 586 -10.36 12.00 15.18
CA ARG A 586 -9.59 11.87 13.95
C ARG A 586 -9.43 10.39 13.60
N LEU A 587 -9.87 9.98 12.41
CA LEU A 587 -9.76 8.59 11.95
C LEU A 587 -8.31 8.28 11.58
N LEU A 588 -7.65 7.39 12.30
CA LEU A 588 -6.22 7.09 12.11
C LEU A 588 -6.00 5.88 11.20
N CYS A 589 -6.82 4.84 11.37
CA CYS A 589 -6.74 3.63 10.57
C CYS A 589 -8.09 2.91 10.49
N MET A 590 -8.19 2.02 9.51
CA MET A 590 -9.33 1.12 9.29
C MET A 590 -8.80 -0.31 9.15
N ALA A 591 -9.56 -1.27 9.64
CA ALA A 591 -9.41 -2.66 9.25
C ALA A 591 -10.72 -3.20 8.73
N HIS A 592 -10.71 -3.97 7.64
CA HIS A 592 -11.92 -4.55 7.10
C HIS A 592 -11.71 -5.93 6.47
N LEU A 593 -12.79 -6.70 6.43
CA LEU A 593 -12.83 -7.99 5.75
C LEU A 593 -12.50 -7.81 4.26
N ILE A 594 -11.59 -8.66 3.77
CA ILE A 594 -11.19 -8.73 2.36
C ILE A 594 -11.50 -10.12 1.80
N GLY A 595 -11.76 -10.19 0.49
CA GLY A 595 -12.14 -11.41 -0.19
C GLY A 595 -11.13 -11.89 -1.22
N ALA A 596 -11.58 -12.84 -2.03
CA ALA A 596 -10.79 -13.40 -3.13
C ALA A 596 -10.61 -12.40 -4.29
N ASP A 597 -11.33 -11.28 -4.30
CA ASP A 597 -11.08 -10.14 -5.20
C ASP A 597 -9.69 -9.51 -4.94
N THR A 598 -9.27 -9.50 -3.67
CA THR A 598 -8.06 -8.83 -3.17
C THR A 598 -6.86 -9.77 -3.04
N LEU A 599 -7.08 -11.03 -2.63
CA LEU A 599 -5.99 -12.00 -2.41
C LEU A 599 -6.00 -13.15 -3.43
N PRO A 600 -4.82 -13.60 -3.90
CA PRO A 600 -4.70 -14.79 -4.74
C PRO A 600 -4.95 -16.06 -3.93
N SER A 601 -5.09 -17.20 -4.61
CA SER A 601 -4.98 -18.51 -3.99
C SER A 601 -3.54 -19.00 -3.97
N LYS A 602 -3.22 -19.91 -3.03
CA LYS A 602 -1.87 -20.48 -2.86
C LYS A 602 -1.32 -21.13 -4.13
N ASP A 603 -2.16 -21.74 -4.95
CA ASP A 603 -1.79 -22.37 -6.21
C ASP A 603 -1.39 -21.37 -7.30
N GLN A 604 -1.76 -20.09 -7.18
CA GLN A 604 -1.31 -19.02 -8.08
C GLN A 604 0.07 -18.45 -7.71
N LEU A 605 0.65 -18.90 -6.61
CA LEU A 605 1.90 -18.38 -6.06
C LEU A 605 3.04 -19.41 -6.16
N ASP A 606 4.27 -18.92 -6.16
CA ASP A 606 5.45 -19.76 -6.08
C ASP A 606 5.51 -20.49 -4.74
N THR A 607 5.88 -21.77 -4.76
CA THR A 607 5.90 -22.66 -3.58
C THR A 607 6.80 -22.16 -2.44
N ASN A 608 7.85 -21.40 -2.78
CA ASN A 608 8.87 -20.93 -1.84
C ASN A 608 8.53 -19.59 -1.18
N LEU A 609 7.46 -18.89 -1.61
CA LEU A 609 7.12 -17.55 -1.13
C LEU A 609 6.18 -17.61 0.09
N GLN A 610 6.72 -18.06 1.23
CA GLN A 610 5.95 -18.26 2.48
C GLN A 610 5.36 -16.99 3.11
N PHE A 611 5.79 -15.81 2.67
CA PHE A 611 5.38 -14.51 3.21
C PHE A 611 4.26 -13.83 2.41
N LEU A 612 3.81 -14.43 1.30
CA LEU A 612 2.73 -13.87 0.50
C LEU A 612 1.35 -14.23 1.10
N PRO A 613 0.49 -13.24 1.38
CA PRO A 613 -0.86 -13.50 1.83
C PRO A 613 -1.67 -14.15 0.70
N HIS A 614 -2.47 -15.14 1.05
CA HIS A 614 -3.36 -15.84 0.12
C HIS A 614 -4.65 -16.26 0.83
N LEU A 615 -5.70 -16.50 0.05
CA LEU A 615 -6.99 -17.01 0.51
C LEU A 615 -7.40 -18.21 -0.35
N SER A 616 -7.29 -19.41 0.22
CA SER A 616 -7.39 -20.68 -0.51
C SER A 616 -8.58 -21.54 -0.11
N ALA A 617 -9.12 -21.38 1.10
CA ALA A 617 -10.18 -22.25 1.61
C ALA A 617 -11.46 -21.48 1.99
N PRO A 618 -12.64 -22.10 1.83
CA PRO A 618 -13.94 -21.48 2.11
C PRO A 618 -14.16 -21.06 3.56
N ASP A 619 -13.39 -21.63 4.48
CA ASP A 619 -13.43 -21.38 5.92
C ASP A 619 -12.35 -20.39 6.38
N GLU A 620 -11.48 -19.93 5.48
CA GLU A 620 -10.51 -18.87 5.76
C GLU A 620 -11.16 -17.49 5.64
N ARG A 621 -10.84 -16.59 6.56
CA ARG A 621 -11.22 -15.17 6.49
C ARG A 621 -9.98 -14.32 6.65
N ALA A 622 -9.94 -13.16 5.98
CA ALA A 622 -8.81 -12.24 6.06
C ALA A 622 -9.29 -10.81 6.28
N ILE A 623 -8.55 -10.05 7.09
CA ILE A 623 -8.80 -8.64 7.37
C ILE A 623 -7.55 -7.85 6.96
N ALA A 624 -7.71 -6.85 6.10
CA ALA A 624 -6.67 -5.87 5.82
C ALA A 624 -6.73 -4.75 6.85
N VAL A 625 -5.59 -4.35 7.38
CA VAL A 625 -5.40 -3.17 8.25
C VAL A 625 -4.64 -2.12 7.45
N MET A 626 -5.17 -0.91 7.36
CA MET A 626 -4.62 0.18 6.55
C MET A 626 -4.70 1.52 7.26
N ASN A 627 -3.80 2.42 6.91
CA ASN A 627 -3.76 3.80 7.38
C ASN A 627 -3.56 4.75 6.18
N LYS A 628 -3.32 6.05 6.44
CA LYS A 628 -3.12 7.06 5.38
C LYS A 628 -2.03 6.71 4.35
N ASP A 629 -1.03 5.90 4.75
CA ASP A 629 0.16 5.60 3.95
C ASP A 629 0.01 4.31 3.14
N GLY A 630 -1.04 3.51 3.37
CA GLY A 630 -1.28 2.25 2.66
C GLY A 630 -1.68 1.10 3.59
N ASP A 631 -1.51 -0.12 3.09
CA ASP A 631 -1.73 -1.33 3.87
C ASP A 631 -0.62 -1.54 4.91
N PHE A 632 -1.02 -1.69 6.17
CA PHE A 632 -0.13 -1.95 7.29
C PHE A 632 0.06 -3.45 7.52
N ALA A 633 -1.03 -4.22 7.54
CA ALA A 633 -1.01 -5.65 7.82
C ALA A 633 -2.19 -6.37 7.17
N ILE A 634 -2.04 -7.68 6.97
CA ILE A 634 -3.15 -8.59 6.67
C ILE A 634 -3.20 -9.64 7.77
N VAL A 635 -4.36 -9.84 8.39
CA VAL A 635 -4.57 -10.88 9.40
C VAL A 635 -5.51 -11.93 8.80
N LYS A 636 -5.04 -13.16 8.64
CA LYS A 636 -5.84 -14.29 8.14
C LYS A 636 -6.13 -15.25 9.29
N GLY A 637 -7.37 -15.73 9.36
CA GLY A 637 -7.85 -16.69 10.35
C GLY A 637 -8.48 -17.92 9.72
N LYS A 638 -8.27 -19.09 10.34
CA LYS A 638 -8.93 -20.36 10.01
C LYS A 638 -9.26 -21.12 11.29
N TRP A 639 -10.45 -21.69 11.41
CA TRP A 639 -10.78 -22.54 12.55
C TRP A 639 -10.31 -23.98 12.31
N ILE A 640 -9.65 -24.58 13.31
CA ILE A 640 -9.12 -25.95 13.21
C ILE A 640 -9.44 -26.76 14.46
N GLY A 641 -9.48 -28.09 14.30
CA GLY A 641 -9.58 -29.04 15.42
C GLY A 641 -10.95 -29.09 16.12
N PHE A 642 -11.98 -28.44 15.59
CA PHE A 642 -13.34 -28.57 16.13
C PHE A 642 -13.89 -29.97 15.89
N SER A 643 -14.41 -30.59 16.94
CA SER A 643 -15.16 -31.84 16.86
C SER A 643 -16.34 -31.81 17.82
N ARG A 644 -17.52 -32.24 17.36
CA ARG A 644 -18.70 -32.32 18.22
C ARG A 644 -18.56 -33.49 19.18
N LYS A 645 -19.14 -33.37 20.37
CA LYS A 645 -19.31 -34.50 21.29
C LYS A 645 -20.12 -35.57 20.58
N VAL A 646 -19.62 -36.80 20.54
CA VAL A 646 -20.39 -37.95 20.05
C VAL A 646 -20.96 -38.67 21.26
N PRO A 647 -22.29 -38.70 21.45
CA PRO A 647 -22.92 -39.50 22.49
C PRO A 647 -22.47 -40.96 22.40
N GLY A 648 -22.26 -41.61 23.54
CA GLY A 648 -21.96 -43.04 23.55
C GLY A 648 -23.24 -43.85 23.43
N ASP A 649 -23.20 -44.96 22.69
CA ASP A 649 -24.25 -45.97 22.69
C ASP A 649 -24.00 -47.02 23.78
N LYS A 650 -24.94 -47.95 23.98
CA LYS A 650 -24.90 -48.98 25.04
C LYS A 650 -23.59 -49.81 25.07
N GLU A 651 -22.84 -49.85 23.97
CA GLU A 651 -21.59 -50.61 23.83
C GLU A 651 -20.32 -49.74 23.62
N GLN A 652 -20.46 -48.42 23.42
CA GLN A 652 -19.31 -47.51 23.16
C GLN A 652 -19.32 -46.29 24.08
N LYS A 653 -18.16 -46.00 24.71
CA LYS A 653 -17.98 -44.79 25.53
C LYS A 653 -18.12 -43.52 24.67
N ALA A 654 -18.81 -42.52 25.22
CA ALA A 654 -18.95 -41.20 24.58
C ALA A 654 -17.58 -40.61 24.23
N LYS A 655 -17.42 -40.12 23.00
CA LYS A 655 -16.20 -39.41 22.61
C LYS A 655 -16.33 -37.94 23.01
N PRO A 656 -15.41 -37.40 23.83
CA PRO A 656 -15.39 -35.98 24.12
C PRO A 656 -15.14 -35.22 22.81
N GLY A 657 -15.92 -34.18 22.56
CA GLY A 657 -15.63 -33.25 21.48
C GLY A 657 -14.53 -32.27 21.86
N ASN A 658 -14.12 -31.46 20.89
CA ASN A 658 -13.07 -30.48 21.01
C ASN A 658 -13.62 -29.12 20.50
N PRO A 659 -13.53 -28.04 21.28
CA PRO A 659 -14.01 -26.73 20.84
C PRO A 659 -13.19 -26.18 19.67
N GLY A 660 -12.00 -26.74 19.40
CA GLY A 660 -11.09 -26.25 18.39
C GLY A 660 -10.43 -24.93 18.78
N LYS A 661 -9.71 -24.35 17.82
CA LYS A 661 -8.91 -23.14 17.98
C LYS A 661 -8.84 -22.37 16.65
N LEU A 662 -8.61 -21.07 16.75
CA LEU A 662 -8.31 -20.22 15.61
C LEU A 662 -6.81 -20.30 15.31
N GLN A 663 -6.46 -20.74 14.11
CA GLN A 663 -5.12 -20.55 13.53
C GLN A 663 -5.07 -19.17 12.89
N VAL A 664 -4.01 -18.40 13.17
CA VAL A 664 -3.82 -17.04 12.68
C VAL A 664 -2.48 -16.91 11.95
N ASP A 665 -2.54 -16.35 10.74
CA ASP A 665 -1.38 -15.86 9.99
C ASP A 665 -1.46 -14.32 9.93
N ALA A 666 -0.57 -13.62 10.64
CA ALA A 666 -0.49 -12.16 10.64
C ALA A 666 0.70 -11.68 9.80
N PHE A 667 0.40 -11.12 8.64
CA PHE A 667 1.36 -10.59 7.67
C PHE A 667 1.65 -9.12 7.97
N ASN A 668 2.90 -8.79 8.24
CA ASN A 668 3.39 -7.41 8.32
C ASN A 668 3.91 -7.00 6.95
N LEU A 669 3.18 -6.12 6.27
CA LEU A 669 3.49 -5.72 4.89
C LEU A 669 4.65 -4.71 4.80
N LEU A 670 4.94 -4.01 5.89
CA LEU A 670 6.07 -3.08 5.97
C LEU A 670 7.41 -3.82 6.15
N LYS A 671 7.39 -4.94 6.89
CA LYS A 671 8.58 -5.77 7.19
C LYS A 671 8.70 -7.01 6.31
N ASN A 672 7.67 -7.33 5.52
CA ASN A 672 7.55 -8.58 4.76
C ASN A 672 7.72 -9.84 5.63
N THR A 673 7.17 -9.83 6.84
CA THR A 673 7.24 -10.95 7.78
C THR A 673 5.86 -11.52 8.06
N VAL A 674 5.76 -12.82 8.32
CA VAL A 674 4.53 -13.47 8.78
C VAL A 674 4.72 -14.01 10.20
N GLN A 675 3.78 -13.70 11.08
CA GLN A 675 3.69 -14.26 12.43
C GLN A 675 2.55 -15.27 12.46
N LYS A 676 2.85 -16.52 12.82
CA LYS A 676 1.85 -17.60 12.92
C LYS A 676 1.63 -18.00 14.37
N PHE A 677 0.38 -18.09 14.80
CA PHE A 677 0.02 -18.54 16.14
C PHE A 677 -1.39 -19.09 16.19
N GLU A 678 -1.75 -19.72 17.31
CA GLU A 678 -3.08 -20.30 17.53
C GLU A 678 -3.72 -19.68 18.78
N ILE A 679 -5.04 -19.51 18.77
CA ILE A 679 -5.81 -19.02 19.90
C ILE A 679 -7.09 -19.86 20.08
N PRO A 680 -7.30 -20.49 21.25
CA PRO A 680 -6.33 -20.61 22.34
C PRO A 680 -5.05 -21.35 21.90
N GLY A 681 -3.92 -20.96 22.46
CA GLY A 681 -2.63 -21.59 22.24
C GLY A 681 -2.48 -22.89 23.04
N PRO A 682 -1.24 -23.43 23.12
CA PRO A 682 -0.93 -24.57 23.97
C PRO A 682 -1.43 -24.34 25.41
N GLU A 683 -1.90 -25.41 26.05
CA GLU A 683 -2.48 -25.38 27.42
C GLU A 683 -3.75 -24.51 27.58
N GLY A 684 -4.37 -24.08 26.48
CA GLY A 684 -5.60 -23.29 26.52
C GLY A 684 -5.38 -21.80 26.80
N SER A 685 -4.13 -21.31 26.69
CA SER A 685 -3.82 -19.89 26.86
C SER A 685 -4.55 -19.03 25.81
N THR A 686 -5.28 -18.02 26.27
CA THR A 686 -5.96 -17.04 25.40
C THR A 686 -5.14 -15.77 25.18
N LEU A 687 -3.90 -15.76 25.65
CA LEU A 687 -2.94 -14.67 25.44
C LEU A 687 -2.34 -14.79 24.04
N PHE A 688 -2.31 -13.68 23.32
CA PHE A 688 -1.64 -13.59 22.03
C PHE A 688 -0.88 -12.28 21.90
N VAL A 689 0.14 -12.32 21.04
CA VAL A 689 0.97 -11.18 20.66
C VAL A 689 0.87 -11.05 19.16
N ILE A 690 0.54 -9.85 18.67
CA ILE A 690 0.49 -9.54 17.24
C ILE A 690 1.29 -8.25 17.00
N GLY A 691 2.40 -8.39 16.26
CA GLY A 691 3.37 -7.30 16.10
C GLY A 691 3.89 -6.82 17.47
N GLU A 692 3.73 -5.53 17.75
CA GLU A 692 4.15 -4.91 19.02
C GLU A 692 3.00 -4.77 20.04
N ALA A 693 1.87 -5.46 19.83
CA ALA A 693 0.75 -5.48 20.77
C ALA A 693 0.47 -6.87 21.36
N GLN A 694 -0.09 -6.88 22.57
CA GLN A 694 -0.39 -8.07 23.34
C GLN A 694 -1.76 -7.94 24.01
N ALA A 695 -2.59 -8.98 23.89
CA ALA A 695 -3.94 -9.00 24.43
C ALA A 695 -4.37 -10.41 24.85
N ARG A 696 -5.44 -10.51 25.65
CA ARG A 696 -6.11 -11.77 26.01
C ARG A 696 -7.57 -11.67 25.59
N LEU A 697 -8.15 -12.72 24.98
CA LEU A 697 -9.58 -12.71 24.62
C LEU A 697 -10.51 -12.42 25.82
N PRO A 698 -10.30 -13.01 27.02
CA PRO A 698 -11.08 -12.71 28.22
C PRO A 698 -10.62 -11.42 28.94
N GLY A 699 -9.54 -10.79 28.49
CA GLY A 699 -8.95 -9.62 29.13
C GLY A 699 -9.60 -8.31 28.69
N LYS A 700 -9.48 -7.28 29.54
CA LYS A 700 -9.80 -5.88 29.20
C LYS A 700 -8.54 -5.02 29.00
N ARG A 701 -7.35 -5.60 29.05
CA ARG A 701 -6.08 -4.87 28.94
C ARG A 701 -5.37 -5.23 27.65
N ILE A 702 -4.93 -4.22 26.93
CA ILE A 702 -4.11 -4.34 25.73
C ILE A 702 -2.81 -3.59 25.97
N GLN A 703 -1.68 -4.29 25.87
CA GLN A 703 -0.36 -3.65 25.93
C GLN A 703 0.11 -3.36 24.50
N CYS A 704 0.62 -2.15 24.24
CA CYS A 704 1.16 -1.77 22.93
C CYS A 704 2.50 -1.06 23.08
N ARG A 705 3.53 -1.57 22.39
CA ARG A 705 4.91 -1.06 22.46
C ARG A 705 5.31 -0.22 21.25
N SER A 706 4.33 0.26 20.49
CA SER A 706 4.55 0.99 19.24
C SER A 706 4.00 2.41 19.29
N ILE A 707 4.62 3.30 18.53
CA ILE A 707 4.04 4.61 18.22
C ILE A 707 2.83 4.49 17.29
N GLN A 708 2.77 3.45 16.44
CA GLN A 708 1.64 3.10 15.57
C GLN A 708 0.56 2.37 16.39
N THR A 709 0.11 3.01 17.47
CA THR A 709 -0.79 2.39 18.45
C THR A 709 -2.12 2.03 17.80
N ALA A 710 -2.66 2.90 16.95
CA ALA A 710 -3.97 2.68 16.31
C ALA A 710 -3.97 1.43 15.41
N GLU A 711 -2.95 1.25 14.59
CA GLU A 711 -2.80 0.11 13.68
C GLU A 711 -2.64 -1.20 14.46
N HIS A 712 -1.86 -1.19 15.54
CA HIS A 712 -1.72 -2.37 16.40
C HIS A 712 -3.01 -2.71 17.16
N LEU A 713 -3.79 -1.70 17.57
CA LEU A 713 -5.13 -1.91 18.13
C LEU A 713 -6.07 -2.54 17.09
N ALA A 714 -6.04 -2.04 15.85
CA ALA A 714 -6.80 -2.64 14.75
C ALA A 714 -6.39 -4.09 14.50
N CYS A 715 -5.09 -4.43 14.56
CA CYS A 715 -4.61 -5.82 14.49
C CYS A 715 -5.16 -6.69 15.63
N VAL A 716 -5.17 -6.21 16.87
CA VAL A 716 -5.72 -6.94 18.03
C VAL A 716 -7.21 -7.20 17.84
N PHE A 717 -7.98 -6.18 17.44
CA PHE A 717 -9.41 -6.35 17.15
C PHE A 717 -9.64 -7.26 15.94
N SER A 718 -8.79 -7.22 14.91
CA SER A 718 -8.88 -8.11 13.75
C SER A 718 -8.75 -9.59 14.15
N VAL A 719 -7.81 -9.93 15.04
CA VAL A 719 -7.66 -11.29 15.59
C VAL A 719 -8.93 -11.71 16.35
N ALA A 720 -9.48 -10.84 17.19
CA ALA A 720 -10.69 -11.14 17.95
C ALA A 720 -11.94 -11.22 17.07
N THR A 721 -12.05 -10.38 16.03
CA THR A 721 -13.10 -10.47 15.01
C THR A 721 -13.01 -11.76 14.23
N LEU A 722 -11.82 -12.16 13.76
CA LEU A 722 -11.62 -13.45 13.08
C LEU A 722 -11.95 -14.63 14.00
N PHE A 723 -11.64 -14.52 15.28
CA PHE A 723 -12.06 -15.51 16.28
C PHE A 723 -13.58 -15.65 16.31
N VAL A 724 -14.34 -14.55 16.19
CA VAL A 724 -15.80 -14.60 16.14
C VAL A 724 -16.32 -15.09 14.77
N LEU A 725 -15.73 -14.64 13.67
CA LEU A 725 -16.20 -14.95 12.30
C LEU A 725 -15.95 -16.41 11.90
N CYS A 726 -14.80 -16.97 12.30
CA CYS A 726 -14.41 -18.34 11.95
C CYS A 726 -14.95 -19.39 12.94
N ASN A 727 -15.36 -18.99 14.16
CA ASN A 727 -15.80 -19.93 15.18
C ASN A 727 -17.11 -20.65 14.76
N PRO A 728 -17.14 -22.00 14.75
CA PRO A 728 -18.31 -22.79 14.38
C PRO A 728 -19.39 -22.87 15.48
N ASP A 729 -19.14 -22.32 16.68
CA ASP A 729 -20.05 -22.34 17.82
C ASP A 729 -21.42 -21.71 17.49
N LYS A 730 -22.50 -22.29 18.02
CA LYS A 730 -23.82 -21.65 17.99
C LYS A 730 -23.85 -20.54 19.04
N VAL A 731 -24.31 -19.34 18.64
CA VAL A 731 -24.68 -18.27 19.57
C VAL A 731 -25.63 -18.87 20.62
N ARG A 732 -25.22 -18.86 21.89
CA ARG A 732 -25.87 -19.63 22.96
C ARG A 732 -27.34 -19.21 23.10
N SER A 733 -28.28 -20.15 22.94
CA SER A 733 -29.53 -20.09 23.70
C SER A 733 -29.22 -20.64 25.10
N HIS A 734 -29.87 -20.10 26.14
CA HIS A 734 -29.68 -20.54 27.53
C HIS A 734 -29.96 -22.05 27.77
N SER A 735 -30.52 -22.76 26.79
CA SER A 735 -30.97 -24.15 26.87
C SER A 735 -29.98 -25.18 26.29
N ASP A 736 -28.89 -24.79 25.62
CA ASP A 736 -28.06 -25.72 24.85
C ASP A 736 -26.85 -26.27 25.65
N THR A 737 -27.12 -27.20 26.58
CA THR A 737 -26.13 -27.81 27.49
C THR A 737 -25.21 -28.86 26.83
N ASN A 738 -25.45 -29.19 25.55
CA ASN A 738 -24.73 -30.23 24.81
C ASN A 738 -23.53 -29.74 23.98
N SER A 739 -23.25 -28.43 23.95
CA SER A 739 -22.17 -27.86 23.13
C SER A 739 -20.82 -27.77 23.85
N ILE A 740 -19.78 -28.33 23.23
CA ILE A 740 -18.38 -28.13 23.64
C ILE A 740 -17.92 -26.85 22.93
N ALA A 741 -18.04 -25.73 23.64
CA ALA A 741 -17.78 -24.40 23.10
C ALA A 741 -17.02 -23.55 24.13
N HIS A 742 -16.15 -22.67 23.66
CA HIS A 742 -15.50 -21.68 24.52
C HIS A 742 -16.56 -20.79 25.20
N GLN A 743 -16.27 -20.25 26.39
CA GLN A 743 -17.20 -19.34 27.08
C GLN A 743 -17.14 -17.91 26.50
N CYS A 744 -17.14 -17.77 25.17
CA CYS A 744 -16.95 -16.51 24.43
C CYS A 744 -17.93 -15.41 24.81
N HIS A 745 -19.18 -15.75 25.12
CA HIS A 745 -20.17 -14.81 25.66
C HIS A 745 -19.76 -14.10 26.98
N LYS A 746 -18.71 -14.56 27.67
CA LYS A 746 -18.14 -13.92 28.87
C LYS A 746 -16.84 -13.16 28.59
N TRP A 747 -16.31 -13.24 27.37
CA TRP A 747 -15.00 -12.68 27.03
C TRP A 747 -15.17 -11.27 26.46
N PRO A 748 -14.67 -10.22 27.14
CA PRO A 748 -14.90 -8.83 26.75
C PRO A 748 -14.47 -8.52 25.32
N LEU A 749 -13.35 -9.07 24.85
CA LEU A 749 -12.84 -8.76 23.51
C LEU A 749 -13.67 -9.43 22.41
N THR A 750 -14.21 -10.63 22.64
CA THR A 750 -15.11 -11.28 21.66
C THR A 750 -16.48 -10.61 21.65
N LEU A 751 -16.99 -10.15 22.80
CA LEU A 751 -18.22 -9.34 22.86
C LEU A 751 -18.04 -8.01 22.13
N ALA A 752 -16.90 -7.33 22.32
CA ALA A 752 -16.55 -6.12 21.59
C ALA A 752 -16.48 -6.35 20.07
N CYS A 753 -16.14 -7.56 19.63
CA CYS A 753 -16.09 -7.94 18.22
C CYS A 753 -17.38 -8.60 17.71
N GLY A 754 -18.51 -8.37 18.37
CA GLY A 754 -19.83 -8.72 17.85
C GLY A 754 -20.27 -10.17 18.10
N TYR A 755 -19.62 -10.91 19.00
CA TYR A 755 -20.06 -12.27 19.33
C TYR A 755 -21.56 -12.29 19.72
N GLY A 756 -22.34 -13.09 18.99
CA GLY A 756 -23.79 -13.18 19.17
C GLY A 756 -24.63 -12.22 18.32
N LYS A 757 -24.03 -11.43 17.43
CA LYS A 757 -24.73 -10.56 16.48
C LYS A 757 -24.84 -11.21 15.10
N ALA A 758 -25.57 -10.57 14.18
CA ALA A 758 -25.64 -11.00 12.78
C ALA A 758 -24.36 -10.59 12.04
N LEU A 759 -23.48 -11.57 11.83
CA LEU A 759 -22.14 -11.38 11.26
C LEU A 759 -21.97 -12.18 9.96
N PRO A 760 -21.05 -11.77 9.06
CA PRO A 760 -20.64 -12.56 7.90
C PRO A 760 -19.72 -13.74 8.30
N SER A 761 -20.14 -14.50 9.30
CA SER A 761 -19.43 -15.67 9.82
C SER A 761 -19.44 -16.83 8.82
N ASN A 762 -18.51 -17.77 8.97
CA ASN A 762 -18.49 -19.02 8.20
C ASN A 762 -19.85 -19.71 8.27
N ARG A 763 -20.48 -19.72 9.45
CA ARG A 763 -21.82 -20.28 9.66
C ARG A 763 -22.89 -19.59 8.82
N HIS A 764 -22.91 -18.26 8.81
CA HIS A 764 -23.90 -17.51 8.01
C HIS A 764 -23.78 -17.88 6.53
N LEU A 765 -22.55 -17.94 6.03
CA LEU A 765 -22.27 -18.27 4.63
C LEU A 765 -22.66 -19.71 4.28
N THR A 766 -22.36 -20.70 5.14
CA THR A 766 -22.80 -22.09 4.93
C THR A 766 -24.33 -22.21 4.96
N SER A 767 -25.01 -21.53 5.89
CA SER A 767 -26.47 -21.61 5.98
C SER A 767 -27.21 -21.03 4.78
N GLN A 768 -26.61 -20.06 4.08
CA GLN A 768 -27.22 -19.51 2.87
C GLN A 768 -26.96 -20.36 1.62
N GLN A 769 -25.85 -21.10 1.57
CA GLN A 769 -25.60 -22.10 0.52
C GLN A 769 -26.63 -23.25 0.56
N GLU A 770 -27.15 -23.60 1.73
CA GLU A 770 -28.16 -24.66 1.90
C GLU A 770 -29.61 -24.19 1.61
N ILE A 771 -29.87 -22.88 1.59
CA ILE A 771 -31.24 -22.31 1.56
C ILE A 771 -31.55 -21.59 0.23
N SER A 772 -30.55 -21.23 -0.58
CA SER A 772 -30.75 -20.35 -1.73
C SER A 772 -29.86 -20.71 -2.92
N GLU A 773 -30.49 -21.24 -3.98
CA GLU A 773 -30.00 -21.16 -5.37
C GLU A 773 -30.08 -19.72 -5.94
N SER A 774 -30.43 -18.73 -5.11
CA SER A 774 -30.79 -17.35 -5.51
C SER A 774 -29.90 -16.24 -4.92
N LEU A 775 -28.81 -16.57 -4.22
CA LEU A 775 -27.77 -15.57 -3.96
C LEU A 775 -27.08 -15.24 -5.27
N ASP A 776 -26.81 -13.95 -5.49
CA ASP A 776 -25.96 -13.48 -6.57
C ASP A 776 -24.60 -14.21 -6.47
N MET A 777 -24.36 -15.18 -7.35
CA MET A 777 -23.27 -16.18 -7.30
C MET A 777 -21.92 -15.54 -6.97
N THR A 778 -21.72 -14.29 -7.34
CA THR A 778 -20.47 -13.57 -7.08
C THR A 778 -20.20 -13.23 -5.61
N ALA A 779 -21.21 -12.98 -4.77
CA ALA A 779 -20.98 -12.72 -3.34
C ALA A 779 -20.45 -13.98 -2.61
N ALA A 780 -20.94 -15.15 -3.00
CA ALA A 780 -20.44 -16.44 -2.51
C ALA A 780 -19.04 -16.75 -3.06
N VAL A 781 -18.77 -16.48 -4.33
CA VAL A 781 -17.42 -16.65 -4.93
C VAL A 781 -16.38 -15.73 -4.27
N ILE A 782 -16.73 -14.46 -3.99
CA ILE A 782 -15.85 -13.49 -3.33
C ILE A 782 -15.54 -13.87 -1.88
N ALA A 783 -16.53 -14.38 -1.13
CA ALA A 783 -16.39 -14.63 0.32
C ALA A 783 -16.03 -16.07 0.70
N VAL A 784 -16.34 -17.06 -0.13
CA VAL A 784 -16.29 -18.49 0.24
C VAL A 784 -15.25 -19.25 -0.56
N CYS A 785 -14.39 -18.62 -1.37
CA CYS A 785 -13.33 -19.34 -2.10
C CYS A 785 -13.81 -20.59 -2.88
N GLY A 786 -15.11 -20.71 -3.20
CA GLY A 786 -15.71 -21.95 -3.71
C GLY A 786 -15.64 -22.04 -5.23
N GLY A 787 -15.19 -23.19 -5.72
CA GLY A 787 -15.32 -23.63 -7.13
C GLY A 787 -14.12 -23.33 -8.03
N SER A 788 -13.63 -24.37 -8.72
CA SER A 788 -12.90 -24.21 -9.98
C SER A 788 -13.82 -23.49 -10.96
N CYS A 789 -13.30 -22.52 -11.69
CA CYS A 789 -14.02 -21.71 -12.66
C CYS A 789 -14.27 -22.47 -13.97
N ASP A 790 -14.88 -23.65 -13.89
CA ASP A 790 -15.05 -24.55 -15.04
C ASP A 790 -16.48 -24.64 -15.58
N ASP A 791 -17.43 -23.86 -15.05
CA ASP A 791 -18.80 -23.88 -15.58
C ASP A 791 -19.35 -22.50 -15.92
N ALA A 792 -19.86 -22.40 -17.14
CA ALA A 792 -20.26 -21.18 -17.84
C ALA A 792 -21.63 -20.66 -17.37
N THR A 793 -21.80 -20.42 -16.07
CA THR A 793 -23.06 -19.89 -15.52
C THR A 793 -22.89 -18.81 -14.44
N CYS A 794 -23.70 -17.76 -14.58
CA CYS A 794 -24.11 -16.74 -13.60
C CYS A 794 -23.16 -15.60 -13.17
N GLY A 795 -23.62 -14.37 -13.46
CA GLY A 795 -24.29 -13.60 -12.41
C GLY A 795 -23.43 -12.62 -11.61
N ALA A 796 -23.34 -11.39 -12.15
CA ALA A 796 -23.10 -10.10 -11.48
C ALA A 796 -22.02 -10.00 -10.40
N CYS A 797 -20.96 -9.26 -10.74
CA CYS A 797 -19.90 -8.84 -9.83
C CYS A 797 -20.46 -8.16 -8.57
N GLY A 798 -20.07 -8.62 -7.38
CA GLY A 798 -20.34 -7.96 -6.09
C GLY A 798 -19.74 -6.55 -5.94
N ALA A 799 -19.07 -6.04 -6.99
CA ALA A 799 -18.68 -4.64 -7.13
C ALA A 799 -19.79 -3.76 -7.76
N CYS A 800 -20.90 -4.33 -8.23
CA CYS A 800 -21.85 -3.63 -9.10
C CYS A 800 -23.30 -3.82 -8.64
N GLY A 801 -23.90 -2.83 -7.97
CA GLY A 801 -25.35 -2.75 -7.72
C GLY A 801 -26.20 -2.47 -8.98
N ALA A 802 -25.85 -3.06 -10.13
CA ALA A 802 -26.33 -2.58 -11.43
C ALA A 802 -26.82 -3.64 -12.42
N CYS A 803 -26.88 -4.93 -12.09
CA CYS A 803 -27.40 -5.94 -13.01
C CYS A 803 -28.90 -6.23 -12.80
N GLY A 804 -29.74 -5.19 -12.82
CA GLY A 804 -31.20 -5.32 -12.67
C GLY A 804 -32.00 -5.02 -13.95
N ALA A 805 -31.36 -4.77 -15.09
CA ALA A 805 -32.06 -4.35 -16.31
C ALA A 805 -31.41 -4.92 -17.57
N CYS A 806 -31.55 -6.24 -17.77
CA CYS A 806 -31.44 -6.86 -19.09
C CYS A 806 -32.84 -7.38 -19.47
N GLY A 807 -33.82 -6.47 -19.51
CA GLY A 807 -35.10 -6.77 -20.13
C GLY A 807 -34.95 -6.65 -21.65
N GLY A 808 -35.26 -7.74 -22.37
CA GLY A 808 -35.47 -7.69 -23.82
C GLY A 808 -34.48 -8.52 -24.64
N CYS A 809 -34.69 -9.82 -24.68
CA CYS A 809 -34.47 -10.58 -25.92
C CYS A 809 -35.83 -11.10 -26.37
N GLY A 810 -36.46 -10.34 -27.25
CA GLY A 810 -37.67 -10.76 -27.94
C GLY A 810 -37.37 -11.82 -28.98
N GLY A 811 -38.33 -12.74 -29.13
CA GLY A 811 -38.74 -13.31 -30.42
C GLY A 811 -37.73 -14.17 -31.17
N CYS A 812 -37.87 -15.49 -31.02
CA CYS A 812 -37.76 -16.41 -32.15
C CYS A 812 -38.93 -17.40 -32.05
N GLY A 813 -39.97 -17.15 -32.85
CA GLY A 813 -40.99 -18.15 -33.13
C GLY A 813 -40.53 -19.09 -34.24
N GLY A 814 -41.13 -20.29 -34.24
CA GLY A 814 -41.30 -21.07 -35.47
C GLY A 814 -40.64 -22.45 -35.50
N CYS A 815 -41.50 -23.45 -35.34
CA CYS A 815 -41.60 -24.70 -36.13
C CYS A 815 -41.17 -26.04 -35.51
N GLY A 816 -42.20 -26.89 -35.36
CA GLY A 816 -42.18 -28.37 -35.47
C GLY A 816 -41.75 -29.11 -34.20
N GLY A 817 -42.50 -30.02 -33.59
CA GLY A 817 -43.60 -30.83 -34.07
C GLY A 817 -43.41 -32.25 -33.51
N CYS A 818 -44.45 -32.76 -32.83
CA CYS A 818 -44.80 -34.17 -32.63
C CYS A 818 -44.01 -35.09 -31.67
N GLY A 819 -44.79 -35.68 -30.74
CA GLY A 819 -44.63 -37.06 -30.22
C GLY A 819 -43.76 -37.15 -28.98
N GLY A 820 -44.13 -37.81 -27.88
CA GLY A 820 -45.17 -38.80 -27.60
C GLY A 820 -44.77 -39.49 -26.29
N CYS A 821 -45.77 -40.03 -25.59
CA CYS A 821 -45.74 -40.52 -24.22
C CYS A 821 -44.62 -41.52 -23.87
N GLY A 822 -44.27 -41.55 -22.58
CA GLY A 822 -43.46 -42.58 -21.90
C GLY A 822 -43.28 -42.23 -20.43
#